data_AF-E4XAW6-F1
#
_entry.id   AF-E4XAW6-F1
#
_cell.length_a   1.000
_cell.length_b   1.000
_cell.length_c   1.000
_cell.angle_alpha   90.00
_cell.angle_beta   90.00
_cell.angle_gamma   90.00
#
_symmetry.space_group_name_H-M   'P 1'
#
loop_
_entity.id
_entity.type
_entity.pdbx_description
1 polymer ?
#
loop_
_entity_poly.entity_id
_entity_poly.type
_entity_poly.pdbx_seq_one_letter_code
_entity_poly.pdbx_strand_id
1 'polypeptide(L)'
;MDIPIRHTMSFISGFLLLVKFHTVALAVFALSFVMFWFNISSAISKKYVVVLLPVSALLGELFIGEAWSGLRGPMLIFLLKFLSVVLTENLKIDLNDMEQVASVMGYYFHPATMLLGPWIPFSLYKKSIESPSFRISSLLLIIPGAIFLILSTCVSSLFEKSTGWIGEANDTISFHCSNYYILYFTQVLVLLGGAQTVTNFCNPIKVVFPFELYEVCRAWNYPVHEFLRKHVFLPIKASTSTFKAIMLTFFVSATLHGLNFPIFATLMILGLGSFSEFEFRRKVGTNFNLPGILPSSIQEKQAAKLAKDPPIKKPNDPENAQASDKTVSKAFIQAFINLSFLLLNYYHLFFVGSVFGSHDLPMIDTLVVFSMKNWTSPLIILMDQEFLWSIFENAAKSGYADKLIRPFPKNYLRSDGIRDFESLSKDIIGRPSYLKQFLSKNLPKISICTKNEFLRKYFSNRKFHRPDLVLSVNDAGGQEDKFFALGSSSSIYAFHGTKSENMFSILQHGLINNLNERAAFGEGTYLSTEIDVALGFAPSQRVRIPLGGKIVTSIRTIALCEVAENVKGVKFQKESSSSSDTPQTYVIVQNDDAVILRHVLVYYDSIGTSSYSVFTSIFWASVFLFIAIISVKWLREAAILKTFFS
;
A
#
# COMPACT_ATOMS: atom_id res chain seq x y z
N MET A 1 -40.81 18.34 22.20
CA MET A 1 -39.39 18.76 22.18
C MET A 1 -39.19 19.65 20.97
N ASP A 2 -38.84 20.91 21.22
CA ASP A 2 -38.64 21.93 20.19
C ASP A 2 -37.53 21.53 19.22
N ILE A 3 -37.67 21.94 17.96
CA ILE A 3 -36.73 21.60 16.88
C ILE A 3 -35.27 21.98 17.24
N PRO A 4 -34.98 23.19 17.78
CA PRO A 4 -33.63 23.55 18.20
C PRO A 4 -33.04 22.62 19.27
N ILE A 5 -33.86 22.14 20.20
CA ILE A 5 -33.42 21.21 21.26
C ILE A 5 -32.93 19.89 20.64
N ARG A 6 -33.65 19.36 19.64
CA ARG A 6 -33.25 18.12 18.97
C ARG A 6 -31.92 18.26 18.23
N HIS A 7 -31.70 19.39 17.56
CA HIS A 7 -30.43 19.68 16.91
C HIS A 7 -29.29 19.82 17.93
N THR A 8 -29.53 20.50 19.05
CA THR A 8 -28.58 20.60 20.16
C THR A 8 -28.26 19.23 20.76
N MET A 9 -29.24 18.33 20.92
CA MET A 9 -28.99 16.96 21.37
C MET A 9 -28.12 16.17 20.39
N SER A 10 -28.35 16.31 19.08
CA SER A 10 -27.47 15.74 18.04
C SER A 10 -26.03 16.25 18.20
N PHE A 11 -25.86 17.56 18.37
CA PHE A 11 -24.55 18.18 18.59
C PHE A 11 -23.85 17.62 19.84
N ILE A 12 -24.51 17.67 21.00
CA ILE A 12 -23.95 17.19 22.27
C ILE A 12 -23.59 15.70 22.17
N SER A 13 -24.47 14.89 21.58
CA SER A 13 -24.23 13.44 21.46
C SER A 13 -23.01 13.13 20.59
N GLY A 14 -22.87 13.80 19.45
CA GLY A 14 -21.68 13.63 18.61
C GLY A 14 -20.40 14.14 19.25
N PHE A 15 -20.45 15.26 19.97
CA PHE A 15 -19.31 15.78 20.72
C PHE A 15 -18.86 14.80 21.81
N LEU A 16 -19.82 14.23 22.58
CA LEU A 16 -19.52 13.22 23.59
C LEU A 16 -18.94 11.94 22.97
N LEU A 17 -19.41 11.53 21.78
CA LEU A 17 -18.80 10.42 21.04
C LEU A 17 -17.35 10.73 20.62
N LEU A 18 -17.09 11.94 20.13
CA LEU A 18 -15.72 12.36 19.78
C LEU A 18 -14.80 12.33 21.01
N VAL A 19 -15.29 12.79 22.18
CA VAL A 19 -14.57 12.69 23.46
C VAL A 19 -14.37 11.24 23.90
N LYS A 20 -15.31 10.33 23.61
CA LYS A 20 -15.23 8.92 24.01
C LYS A 20 -14.23 8.13 23.17
N PHE A 21 -14.19 8.38 21.86
CA PHE A 21 -13.34 7.66 20.91
C PHE A 21 -11.94 8.28 20.76
N HIS A 22 -11.77 9.53 21.17
CA HIS A 22 -10.49 10.24 21.15
C HIS A 22 -10.19 10.88 22.52
N THR A 23 -9.27 11.84 22.57
CA THR A 23 -8.98 12.59 23.81
C THR A 23 -9.86 13.83 23.90
N VAL A 24 -10.10 14.30 25.14
CA VAL A 24 -10.81 15.56 25.39
C VAL A 24 -10.13 16.72 24.65
N ALA A 25 -8.80 16.78 24.68
CA ALA A 25 -8.03 17.82 23.99
C ALA A 25 -8.30 17.82 22.47
N LEU A 26 -8.37 16.64 21.87
CA LEU A 26 -8.60 16.47 20.43
C LEU A 26 -10.05 16.84 20.04
N ALA A 27 -11.02 16.49 20.89
CA ALA A 27 -12.41 16.86 20.69
C ALA A 27 -12.62 18.39 20.83
N VAL A 28 -11.99 19.03 21.82
CA VAL A 28 -12.01 20.49 22.01
C VAL A 28 -11.33 21.20 20.84
N PHE A 29 -10.21 20.66 20.34
CA PHE A 29 -9.56 21.18 19.13
C PHE A 29 -10.50 21.12 17.92
N ALA A 30 -11.13 19.96 17.67
CA ALA A 30 -12.06 19.80 16.56
C ALA A 30 -13.26 20.78 16.67
N LEU A 31 -13.82 20.94 17.87
CA LEU A 31 -14.86 21.94 18.11
C LEU A 31 -14.37 23.36 17.84
N SER A 32 -13.19 23.72 18.33
CA SER A 32 -12.58 25.04 18.10
C SER A 32 -12.35 25.30 16.62
N PHE A 33 -11.88 24.28 15.89
CA PHE A 33 -11.68 24.34 14.44
C PHE A 33 -13.00 24.55 13.69
N VAL A 34 -14.05 23.80 14.04
CA VAL A 34 -15.39 23.95 13.47
C VAL A 34 -15.93 25.36 13.74
N MET A 35 -15.84 25.83 14.98
CA MET A 35 -16.31 27.16 15.37
C MET A 35 -15.55 28.28 14.66
N PHE A 36 -14.22 28.15 14.54
CA PHE A 36 -13.39 29.09 13.79
C PHE A 36 -13.86 29.18 12.34
N TRP A 37 -14.00 28.04 11.65
CA TRP A 37 -14.42 28.03 10.24
C TRP A 37 -15.86 28.47 10.03
N PHE A 38 -16.76 28.10 10.95
CA PHE A 38 -18.14 28.56 10.94
C PHE A 38 -18.19 30.10 10.96
N ASN A 39 -17.47 30.74 11.88
CA ASN A 39 -17.39 32.20 11.94
C ASN A 39 -16.70 32.81 10.71
N ILE A 40 -15.52 32.33 10.33
CA ILE A 40 -14.75 32.88 9.19
C ILE A 40 -15.54 32.78 7.88
N SER A 41 -16.26 31.68 7.65
CA SER A 41 -17.04 31.48 6.43
C SER A 41 -18.19 32.48 6.26
N SER A 42 -18.67 33.08 7.36
CA SER A 42 -19.66 34.16 7.30
C SER A 42 -19.05 35.49 6.81
N ALA A 43 -17.75 35.68 7.01
CA ALA A 43 -17.03 36.93 6.72
C ALA A 43 -16.35 36.94 5.34
N ILE A 44 -16.01 35.78 4.77
CA ILE A 44 -15.25 35.68 3.53
C ILE A 44 -16.06 35.07 2.38
N SER A 45 -15.66 35.37 1.13
CA SER A 45 -16.30 34.77 -0.05
C SER A 45 -16.13 33.24 -0.06
N LYS A 46 -17.19 32.54 -0.49
CA LYS A 46 -17.23 31.08 -0.66
C LYS A 46 -16.04 30.55 -1.49
N LYS A 47 -15.56 31.33 -2.47
CA LYS A 47 -14.40 30.95 -3.31
C LYS A 47 -13.14 30.75 -2.48
N TYR A 48 -12.92 31.56 -1.44
CA TYR A 48 -11.79 31.43 -0.54
C TYR A 48 -11.98 30.27 0.43
N VAL A 49 -13.20 30.06 0.94
CA VAL A 49 -13.52 28.94 1.85
C VAL A 49 -13.16 27.60 1.20
N VAL A 50 -13.52 27.39 -0.07
CA VAL A 50 -13.26 26.14 -0.80
C VAL A 50 -11.77 25.78 -0.88
N VAL A 51 -10.89 26.79 -0.85
CA VAL A 51 -9.44 26.60 -0.93
C VAL A 51 -8.81 26.56 0.46
N LEU A 52 -9.10 27.57 1.30
CA LEU A 52 -8.42 27.76 2.58
C LEU A 52 -8.80 26.71 3.61
N LEU A 53 -10.04 26.17 3.58
CA LEU A 53 -10.49 25.17 4.54
C LEU A 53 -9.69 23.85 4.40
N PRO A 54 -9.64 23.18 3.22
CA PRO A 54 -8.78 22.02 3.04
C PRO A 54 -7.29 22.31 3.33
N VAL A 55 -6.77 23.47 2.92
CA VAL A 55 -5.38 23.86 3.20
C VAL A 55 -5.11 23.92 4.71
N SER A 56 -6.02 24.50 5.49
CA SER A 56 -5.85 24.54 6.96
C SER A 56 -5.88 23.17 7.61
N ALA A 57 -6.65 22.21 7.05
CA ALA A 57 -6.64 20.82 7.52
C ALA A 57 -5.30 20.13 7.22
N LEU A 58 -4.74 20.36 6.04
CA LEU A 58 -3.41 19.84 5.66
C LEU A 58 -2.29 20.44 6.52
N LEU A 59 -2.36 21.73 6.84
CA LEU A 59 -1.45 22.36 7.79
C LEU A 59 -1.61 21.76 9.19
N GLY A 60 -2.85 21.49 9.62
CA GLY A 60 -3.13 20.76 10.86
C GLY A 60 -2.44 19.40 10.90
N GLU A 61 -2.55 18.61 9.83
CA GLU A 61 -1.85 17.33 9.71
C GLU A 61 -0.32 17.47 9.79
N LEU A 62 0.23 18.47 9.11
CA LEU A 62 1.67 18.72 9.09
C LEU A 62 2.24 19.12 10.46
N PHE A 63 1.52 19.95 11.22
CA PHE A 63 2.01 20.51 12.48
C PHE A 63 1.65 19.68 13.72
N ILE A 64 0.51 18.98 13.72
CA ILE A 64 0.04 18.18 14.86
C ILE A 64 0.68 16.78 14.86
N GLY A 65 1.15 16.30 13.70
CA GLY A 65 1.89 15.04 13.60
C GLY A 65 1.04 13.83 13.97
N GLU A 66 1.58 12.93 14.80
CA GLU A 66 0.95 11.64 15.11
C GLU A 66 -0.44 11.76 15.74
N ALA A 67 -0.71 12.81 16.52
CA ALA A 67 -2.02 13.04 17.14
C ALA A 67 -3.12 13.33 16.11
N TRP A 68 -2.77 13.73 14.87
CA TRP A 68 -3.71 13.95 13.78
C TRP A 68 -4.32 12.63 13.25
N SER A 69 -3.63 11.50 13.43
CA SER A 69 -4.08 10.20 12.93
C SER A 69 -5.50 9.84 13.39
N GLY A 70 -5.83 10.15 14.66
CA GLY A 70 -7.17 9.96 15.23
C GLY A 70 -8.23 10.87 14.62
N LEU A 71 -7.87 12.09 14.21
CA LEU A 71 -8.82 13.05 13.60
C LEU A 71 -8.96 12.92 12.09
N ARG A 72 -8.10 12.19 11.39
CA ARG A 72 -8.10 12.15 9.92
C ARG A 72 -9.47 11.79 9.35
N GLY A 73 -10.12 10.75 9.89
CA GLY A 73 -11.46 10.33 9.49
C GLY A 73 -12.53 11.39 9.78
N PRO A 74 -12.72 11.79 11.06
CA PRO A 74 -13.67 12.83 11.43
C PRO A 74 -13.50 14.15 10.66
N MET A 75 -12.24 14.54 10.43
CA MET A 75 -11.89 15.77 9.73
C MET A 75 -12.26 15.70 8.24
N LEU A 76 -12.01 14.59 7.55
CA LEU A 76 -12.49 14.37 6.19
C LEU A 76 -14.01 14.54 6.11
N ILE A 77 -14.77 13.91 7.01
CA ILE A 77 -16.23 14.02 7.00
C ILE A 77 -16.70 15.44 7.30
N PHE A 78 -16.05 16.13 8.24
CA PHE A 78 -16.32 17.54 8.50
C PHE A 78 -16.08 18.39 7.24
N LEU A 79 -14.95 18.23 6.54
CA LEU A 79 -14.66 18.96 5.31
C LEU A 79 -15.76 18.76 4.26
N LEU A 80 -16.19 17.51 4.04
CA LEU A 80 -17.26 17.19 3.10
C LEU A 80 -18.58 17.86 3.50
N LYS A 81 -18.97 17.76 4.77
CA LYS A 81 -20.20 18.38 5.30
C LYS A 81 -20.16 19.91 5.18
N PHE A 82 -19.05 20.52 5.59
CA PHE A 82 -18.87 21.97 5.59
C PHE A 82 -18.90 22.52 4.16
N LEU A 83 -18.09 21.95 3.27
CA LEU A 83 -18.08 22.34 1.86
C LEU A 83 -19.44 22.12 1.21
N SER A 84 -20.14 21.03 1.55
CA SER A 84 -21.49 20.79 1.03
C SER A 84 -22.47 21.89 1.46
N VAL A 85 -22.48 22.33 2.71
CA VAL A 85 -23.34 23.43 3.16
C VAL A 85 -23.02 24.72 2.42
N VAL A 86 -21.73 25.08 2.38
CA VAL A 86 -21.26 26.33 1.73
C VAL A 86 -21.57 26.35 0.23
N LEU A 87 -21.43 25.21 -0.44
CA LEU A 87 -21.59 25.08 -1.90
C LEU A 87 -23.03 24.77 -2.34
N THR A 88 -23.85 24.11 -1.51
CA THR A 88 -25.20 23.66 -1.91
C THR A 88 -26.28 24.69 -1.67
N GLU A 89 -26.04 25.69 -0.81
CA GLU A 89 -27.13 26.54 -0.34
C GLU A 89 -26.83 28.02 -0.54
N ASN A 90 -27.85 28.81 -0.90
CA ASN A 90 -27.87 30.26 -0.71
C ASN A 90 -27.97 30.63 0.79
N LEU A 91 -27.61 29.71 1.68
CA LEU A 91 -27.51 29.94 3.11
C LEU A 91 -26.35 30.93 3.33
N LYS A 92 -26.70 32.19 3.55
CA LYS A 92 -25.88 33.03 4.42
C LYS A 92 -26.21 32.56 5.82
N ILE A 93 -25.21 31.99 6.49
CA ILE A 93 -25.33 31.62 7.90
C ILE A 93 -25.54 32.94 8.67
N ASP A 94 -26.74 33.16 9.17
CA ASP A 94 -27.05 34.23 10.09
C ASP A 94 -26.73 33.75 11.51
N LEU A 95 -25.66 34.28 12.08
CA LEU A 95 -25.22 33.92 13.43
C LEU A 95 -26.22 34.36 14.50
N ASN A 96 -27.19 35.22 14.17
CA ASN A 96 -28.25 35.63 15.08
C ASN A 96 -29.43 34.66 15.10
N ASP A 97 -29.54 33.76 14.11
CA ASP A 97 -30.56 32.72 14.06
C ASP A 97 -30.07 31.48 14.81
N MET A 98 -30.45 31.40 16.09
CA MET A 98 -30.07 30.30 16.97
C MET A 98 -30.59 28.94 16.52
N GLU A 99 -31.71 28.88 15.79
CA GLU A 99 -32.22 27.63 15.22
C GLU A 99 -31.33 27.17 14.07
N GLN A 100 -30.93 28.09 13.20
CA GLN A 100 -29.99 27.81 12.13
C GLN A 100 -28.63 27.39 12.66
N VAL A 101 -28.09 28.10 13.66
CA VAL A 101 -26.82 27.73 14.33
C VAL A 101 -26.90 26.33 14.93
N ALA A 102 -27.97 26.03 15.69
CA ALA A 102 -28.17 24.72 16.29
C ALA A 102 -28.23 23.62 15.22
N SER A 103 -28.96 23.85 14.12
CA SER A 103 -29.11 22.88 13.03
C SER A 103 -27.78 22.56 12.32
N VAL A 104 -26.94 23.58 12.06
CA VAL A 104 -25.64 23.40 11.40
C VAL A 104 -24.64 22.71 12.34
N MET A 105 -24.58 23.11 13.61
CA MET A 105 -23.73 22.45 14.60
C MET A 105 -24.15 20.99 14.83
N GLY A 106 -25.46 20.74 14.92
CA GLY A 106 -26.01 19.41 15.02
C GLY A 106 -25.70 18.52 13.82
N TYR A 107 -25.62 19.09 12.60
CA TYR A 107 -25.24 18.39 11.38
C TYR A 107 -23.76 18.02 11.35
N TYR A 108 -22.87 18.98 11.65
CA TYR A 108 -21.43 18.73 11.67
C TYR A 108 -21.08 17.62 12.66
N PHE A 109 -21.65 17.69 13.86
CA PHE A 109 -21.49 16.68 14.92
C PHE A 109 -22.58 15.60 14.90
N HIS A 110 -23.23 15.32 13.76
CA HIS A 110 -24.24 14.26 13.74
C HIS A 110 -23.63 12.90 14.13
N PRO A 111 -24.10 12.25 15.21
CA PRO A 111 -23.41 11.12 15.85
C PRO A 111 -23.28 9.90 14.92
N ALA A 112 -24.25 9.69 14.03
CA ALA A 112 -24.20 8.55 13.12
C ALA A 112 -23.09 8.66 12.07
N THR A 113 -22.70 9.89 11.66
CA THR A 113 -21.79 10.06 10.52
C THR A 113 -20.46 10.71 10.86
N MET A 114 -20.34 11.41 11.99
CA MET A 114 -19.15 12.21 12.29
C MET A 114 -17.86 11.39 12.47
N LEU A 115 -17.91 10.20 13.10
CA LEU A 115 -16.70 9.43 13.42
C LEU A 115 -16.11 8.72 12.20
N LEU A 116 -16.91 7.85 11.58
CA LEU A 116 -16.46 6.95 10.50
C LEU A 116 -17.46 6.89 9.33
N GLY A 117 -18.56 7.64 9.40
CA GLY A 117 -19.64 7.53 8.44
C GLY A 117 -19.40 8.32 7.16
N PRO A 118 -20.05 7.96 6.05
CA PRO A 118 -19.94 8.75 4.82
C PRO A 118 -20.65 10.10 4.97
N TRP A 119 -20.32 11.03 4.07
CA TRP A 119 -21.06 12.29 3.96
C TRP A 119 -22.53 12.04 3.65
N ILE A 120 -23.42 12.84 4.25
CA ILE A 120 -24.84 12.92 3.88
C ILE A 120 -25.22 14.38 3.65
N PRO A 121 -26.17 14.71 2.76
CA PRO A 121 -26.59 16.11 2.54
C PRO A 121 -27.20 16.74 3.80
N PHE A 122 -27.01 18.04 3.99
CA PHE A 122 -27.61 18.79 5.11
C PHE A 122 -29.14 18.67 5.14
N SER A 123 -29.80 18.74 3.98
CA SER A 123 -31.24 18.56 3.86
C SER A 123 -31.74 17.18 4.35
N LEU A 124 -30.95 16.13 4.15
CA LEU A 124 -31.30 14.79 4.64
C LEU A 124 -31.22 14.72 6.17
N TYR A 125 -30.17 15.30 6.76
CA TYR A 125 -30.03 15.43 8.22
C TYR A 125 -31.15 16.31 8.82
N LYS A 126 -31.40 17.48 8.23
CA LYS A 126 -32.43 18.41 8.72
C LYS A 126 -33.79 17.72 8.76
N LYS A 127 -34.15 17.04 7.67
CA LYS A 127 -35.38 16.25 7.56
C LYS A 127 -35.45 15.10 8.58
N SER A 128 -34.32 14.44 8.88
CA SER A 128 -34.29 13.33 9.84
C SER A 128 -34.53 13.79 11.29
N ILE A 129 -34.20 15.03 11.63
CA ILE A 129 -34.42 15.59 12.97
C ILE A 129 -35.81 16.25 13.09
N GLU A 130 -36.23 16.99 12.08
CA GLU A 130 -37.49 17.75 12.07
C GLU A 130 -38.70 16.86 11.81
N SER A 131 -38.56 15.87 10.91
CA SER A 131 -39.62 14.96 10.49
C SER A 131 -39.13 13.50 10.44
N PRO A 132 -38.76 12.94 11.61
CA PRO A 132 -38.10 11.63 11.68
C PRO A 132 -39.00 10.51 11.15
N SER A 133 -38.41 9.60 10.37
CA SER A 133 -39.00 8.32 9.99
C SER A 133 -38.07 7.20 10.40
N PHE A 134 -38.47 6.48 11.45
CA PHE A 134 -37.68 5.38 12.01
C PHE A 134 -37.97 4.09 11.24
N ARG A 135 -36.92 3.50 10.65
CA ARG A 135 -37.03 2.24 9.90
C ARG A 135 -36.34 1.11 10.63
N ILE A 136 -37.05 0.45 11.54
CA ILE A 136 -36.49 -0.67 12.32
C ILE A 136 -36.05 -1.83 11.42
N SER A 137 -36.73 -2.04 10.29
CA SER A 137 -36.32 -3.04 9.28
C SER A 137 -34.90 -2.83 8.74
N SER A 138 -34.33 -1.62 8.90
CA SER A 138 -32.92 -1.36 8.55
C SER A 138 -31.93 -2.21 9.37
N LEU A 139 -32.32 -2.71 10.55
CA LEU A 139 -31.48 -3.62 11.35
C LEU A 139 -31.05 -4.88 10.58
N LEU A 140 -31.79 -5.29 9.55
CA LEU A 140 -31.40 -6.40 8.68
C LEU A 140 -30.08 -6.13 7.92
N LEU A 141 -29.72 -4.85 7.70
CA LEU A 141 -28.43 -4.47 7.10
C LEU A 141 -27.23 -4.69 8.04
N ILE A 142 -27.45 -4.98 9.32
CA ILE A 142 -26.39 -5.41 10.23
C ILE A 142 -25.82 -6.76 9.78
N ILE A 143 -26.63 -7.65 9.18
CA ILE A 143 -26.19 -8.98 8.73
C ILE A 143 -25.04 -8.88 7.72
N PRO A 144 -25.19 -8.21 6.55
CA PRO A 144 -24.06 -8.04 5.64
C PRO A 144 -22.91 -7.25 6.27
N GLY A 145 -23.19 -6.25 7.11
CA GLY A 145 -22.14 -5.53 7.85
C GLY A 145 -21.29 -6.44 8.74
N ALA A 146 -21.92 -7.35 9.50
CA ALA A 146 -21.26 -8.30 10.38
C ALA A 146 -20.43 -9.33 9.59
N ILE A 147 -20.94 -9.78 8.43
CA ILE A 147 -20.17 -10.65 7.52
C ILE A 147 -18.88 -9.94 7.09
N PHE A 148 -18.98 -8.68 6.64
CA PHE A 148 -17.79 -7.91 6.24
C PHE A 148 -16.84 -7.63 7.40
N LEU A 149 -17.35 -7.41 8.62
CA LEU A 149 -16.51 -7.29 9.81
C LEU A 149 -15.70 -8.57 10.04
N ILE A 150 -16.37 -9.73 10.06
CA ILE A 150 -15.72 -11.05 10.22
C ILE A 150 -14.69 -11.31 9.12
N LEU A 151 -14.99 -10.94 7.86
CA LEU A 151 -14.05 -11.07 6.77
C LEU A 151 -12.81 -10.17 6.97
N SER A 152 -13.01 -8.92 7.40
CA SER A 152 -11.93 -7.96 7.60
C SER A 152 -11.00 -8.28 8.76
N THR A 153 -11.51 -8.91 9.83
CA THR A 153 -10.74 -9.19 11.04
C THR A 153 -10.41 -10.67 11.17
N CYS A 154 -11.42 -11.51 11.40
CA CYS A 154 -11.24 -12.93 11.72
C CYS A 154 -10.65 -13.70 10.53
N VAL A 155 -11.26 -13.61 9.34
CA VAL A 155 -10.76 -14.34 8.16
C VAL A 155 -9.43 -13.78 7.71
N SER A 156 -9.27 -12.45 7.71
CA SER A 156 -8.01 -11.80 7.38
C SER A 156 -6.84 -12.28 8.25
N SER A 157 -7.08 -12.49 9.55
CA SER A 157 -6.06 -12.95 10.50
C SER A 157 -5.51 -14.35 10.17
N LEU A 158 -6.31 -15.21 9.52
CA LEU A 158 -5.87 -16.55 9.10
C LEU A 158 -4.75 -16.49 8.05
N PHE A 159 -4.66 -15.38 7.30
CA PHE A 159 -3.70 -15.20 6.23
C PHE A 159 -2.61 -14.17 6.56
N GLU A 160 -2.55 -13.66 7.79
CA GLU A 160 -1.61 -12.59 8.20
C GLU A 160 -0.13 -12.98 7.97
N LYS A 161 0.22 -14.26 8.12
CA LYS A 161 1.58 -14.78 7.87
C LYS A 161 1.88 -15.03 6.38
N SER A 162 0.90 -14.87 5.49
CA SER A 162 1.06 -15.14 4.07
C SER A 162 1.90 -14.04 3.42
N THR A 163 2.84 -14.43 2.57
CA THR A 163 3.70 -13.50 1.82
C THR A 163 3.37 -13.52 0.33
N GLY A 164 3.89 -12.53 -0.40
CA GLY A 164 3.64 -12.39 -1.84
C GLY A 164 2.16 -12.04 -2.13
N TRP A 165 1.65 -12.54 -3.26
CA TRP A 165 0.33 -12.17 -3.78
C TRP A 165 -0.83 -12.50 -2.83
N ILE A 166 -0.70 -13.56 -2.02
CA ILE A 166 -1.73 -13.98 -1.07
C ILE A 166 -1.84 -12.97 0.08
N GLY A 167 -0.71 -12.52 0.62
CA GLY A 167 -0.69 -11.47 1.65
C GLY A 167 -1.24 -10.15 1.13
N GLU A 168 -0.85 -9.74 -0.08
CA GLU A 168 -1.33 -8.49 -0.69
C GLU A 168 -2.84 -8.53 -1.01
N ALA A 169 -3.34 -9.69 -1.47
CA ALA A 169 -4.77 -9.90 -1.68
C ALA A 169 -5.53 -9.86 -0.35
N ASN A 170 -4.97 -10.46 0.71
CA ASN A 170 -5.56 -10.44 2.05
C ASN A 170 -5.69 -9.02 2.60
N ASP A 171 -4.62 -8.23 2.56
CA ASP A 171 -4.61 -6.83 3.01
C ASP A 171 -5.64 -5.99 2.25
N THR A 172 -5.68 -6.16 0.93
CA THR A 172 -6.62 -5.47 0.04
C THR A 172 -8.06 -5.83 0.39
N ILE A 173 -8.38 -7.12 0.48
CA ILE A 173 -9.73 -7.61 0.83
C ILE A 173 -10.14 -7.16 2.22
N SER A 174 -9.24 -7.23 3.21
CA SER A 174 -9.48 -6.78 4.57
C SER A 174 -9.85 -5.30 4.61
N PHE A 175 -9.06 -4.45 3.91
CA PHE A 175 -9.34 -3.03 3.76
C PHE A 175 -10.72 -2.79 3.13
N HIS A 176 -11.05 -3.47 2.02
CA HIS A 176 -12.36 -3.35 1.39
C HIS A 176 -13.52 -3.75 2.30
N CYS A 177 -13.39 -4.89 2.98
CA CYS A 177 -14.42 -5.39 3.90
C CYS A 177 -14.61 -4.46 5.10
N SER A 178 -13.53 -3.89 5.64
CA SER A 178 -13.62 -2.93 6.75
C SER A 178 -14.43 -1.69 6.36
N ASN A 179 -14.23 -1.16 5.15
CA ASN A 179 -15.00 -0.04 4.62
C ASN A 179 -16.49 -0.42 4.42
N TYR A 180 -16.78 -1.59 3.86
CA TYR A 180 -18.17 -2.03 3.69
C TYR A 180 -18.91 -2.18 5.02
N TYR A 181 -18.25 -2.75 6.04
CA TYR A 181 -18.80 -2.82 7.39
C TYR A 181 -19.20 -1.42 7.89
N ILE A 182 -18.28 -0.46 7.80
CA ILE A 182 -18.53 0.92 8.23
C ILE A 182 -19.70 1.57 7.47
N LEU A 183 -19.81 1.34 6.16
CA LEU A 183 -20.89 1.90 5.34
C LEU A 183 -22.25 1.27 5.68
N TYR A 184 -22.34 -0.05 5.83
CA TYR A 184 -23.59 -0.72 6.26
C TYR A 184 -23.99 -0.30 7.67
N PHE A 185 -23.04 -0.31 8.61
CA PHE A 185 -23.29 0.10 9.99
C PHE A 185 -23.79 1.54 10.07
N THR A 186 -23.13 2.46 9.35
CA THR A 186 -23.57 3.86 9.33
C THR A 186 -24.93 4.03 8.65
N GLN A 187 -25.20 3.27 7.59
CA GLN A 187 -26.51 3.31 6.93
C GLN A 187 -27.63 2.91 7.90
N VAL A 188 -27.41 1.90 8.74
CA VAL A 188 -28.33 1.54 9.84
C VAL A 188 -28.48 2.70 10.82
N LEU A 189 -27.38 3.28 11.31
CA LEU A 189 -27.44 4.40 12.26
C LEU A 189 -28.19 5.62 11.72
N VAL A 190 -28.00 5.97 10.45
CA VAL A 190 -28.71 7.10 9.81
C VAL A 190 -30.21 6.80 9.65
N LEU A 191 -30.58 5.58 9.28
CA LEU A 191 -31.98 5.15 9.15
C LEU A 191 -32.69 5.04 10.51
N LEU A 192 -31.99 4.55 11.54
CA LEU A 192 -32.48 4.56 12.93
C LEU A 192 -32.49 5.98 13.53
N GLY A 193 -31.65 6.88 13.02
CA GLY A 193 -31.63 8.30 13.36
C GLY A 193 -32.76 9.13 12.72
N GLY A 194 -33.71 8.48 12.04
CA GLY A 194 -34.92 9.12 11.50
C GLY A 194 -34.86 9.50 10.02
N ALA A 195 -33.83 9.09 9.26
CA ALA A 195 -33.75 9.41 7.84
C ALA A 195 -34.80 8.66 7.00
N GLN A 196 -35.59 9.41 6.22
CA GLN A 196 -36.74 8.87 5.48
C GLN A 196 -36.37 7.91 4.36
N THR A 197 -35.38 8.23 3.52
CA THR A 197 -34.87 7.33 2.48
C THR A 197 -33.39 7.54 2.30
N VAL A 198 -32.63 6.46 2.45
CA VAL A 198 -31.19 6.45 2.20
C VAL A 198 -30.97 5.39 1.13
N THR A 199 -30.46 5.78 -0.04
CA THR A 199 -29.95 4.84 -1.03
C THR A 199 -28.80 4.05 -0.41
N ASN A 200 -28.56 2.83 -0.86
CA ASN A 200 -27.40 2.06 -0.41
C ASN A 200 -26.12 2.90 -0.48
N PHE A 201 -25.31 2.86 0.58
CA PHE A 201 -24.07 3.64 0.65
C PHE A 201 -22.94 3.03 -0.19
N CYS A 202 -22.98 1.73 -0.46
CA CYS A 202 -22.08 1.05 -1.38
C CYS A 202 -22.79 -0.08 -2.12
N ASN A 203 -22.13 -0.61 -3.15
CA ASN A 203 -22.47 -1.89 -3.76
C ASN A 203 -21.20 -2.74 -3.89
N PRO A 204 -20.95 -3.66 -2.94
CA PRO A 204 -19.75 -4.49 -2.96
C PRO A 204 -19.62 -5.35 -4.22
N ILE A 205 -20.73 -5.84 -4.78
CA ILE A 205 -20.73 -6.70 -5.97
C ILE A 205 -20.09 -5.98 -7.16
N LYS A 206 -20.42 -4.70 -7.35
CA LYS A 206 -19.85 -3.87 -8.42
C LYS A 206 -18.35 -3.56 -8.24
N VAL A 207 -17.84 -3.68 -7.02
CA VAL A 207 -16.42 -3.49 -6.71
C VAL A 207 -15.66 -4.80 -6.82
N VAL A 208 -16.24 -5.90 -6.31
CA VAL A 208 -15.66 -7.26 -6.36
C VAL A 208 -15.58 -7.78 -7.79
N PHE A 209 -16.54 -7.44 -8.64
CA PHE A 209 -16.53 -7.76 -10.07
C PHE A 209 -16.33 -6.47 -10.88
N PRO A 210 -15.07 -6.01 -11.03
CA PRO A 210 -14.74 -4.70 -11.58
C PRO A 210 -14.79 -4.71 -13.11
N PHE A 211 -15.97 -4.93 -13.68
CA PHE A 211 -16.15 -4.90 -15.13
C PHE A 211 -15.80 -3.53 -15.73
N GLU A 212 -16.05 -2.45 -14.99
CA GLU A 212 -15.67 -1.08 -15.38
C GLU A 212 -15.09 -0.34 -14.18
N LEU A 213 -13.91 0.24 -14.32
CA LEU A 213 -13.26 0.96 -13.22
C LEU A 213 -14.02 2.22 -12.80
N TYR A 214 -14.75 2.82 -13.74
CA TYR A 214 -15.70 3.91 -13.44
C TYR A 214 -16.80 3.45 -12.46
N GLU A 215 -17.38 2.27 -12.65
CA GLU A 215 -18.39 1.73 -11.73
C GLU A 215 -17.80 1.42 -10.37
N VAL A 216 -16.56 0.92 -10.32
CA VAL A 216 -15.83 0.67 -9.07
C VAL A 216 -15.70 1.97 -8.27
N CYS A 217 -15.21 3.04 -8.90
CA CYS A 217 -15.04 4.35 -8.25
C CYS A 217 -16.37 4.93 -7.73
N ARG A 218 -17.49 4.63 -8.41
CA ARG A 218 -18.84 5.06 -8.03
C ARG A 218 -19.43 4.21 -6.89
N ALA A 219 -19.35 2.89 -7.01
CA ALA A 219 -20.01 1.92 -6.13
C ALA A 219 -19.28 1.68 -4.81
N TRP A 220 -18.00 2.04 -4.73
CA TRP A 220 -17.19 1.98 -3.52
C TRP A 220 -17.79 2.80 -2.37
N ASN A 221 -18.25 4.02 -2.66
CA ASN A 221 -18.85 4.93 -1.70
C ASN A 221 -19.75 5.92 -2.45
N TYR A 222 -21.03 5.59 -2.59
CA TYR A 222 -21.98 6.41 -3.34
C TYR A 222 -22.12 7.82 -2.77
N PRO A 223 -22.19 8.05 -1.43
CA PRO A 223 -22.32 9.40 -0.92
C PRO A 223 -21.11 10.29 -1.24
N VAL A 224 -19.88 9.78 -1.07
CA VAL A 224 -18.67 10.55 -1.44
C VAL A 224 -18.63 10.80 -2.95
N HIS A 225 -18.99 9.80 -3.78
CA HIS A 225 -19.10 10.00 -5.22
C HIS A 225 -20.10 11.09 -5.59
N GLU A 226 -21.28 11.10 -4.97
CA GLU A 226 -22.31 12.11 -5.25
C GLU A 226 -21.89 13.50 -4.77
N PHE A 227 -21.20 13.61 -3.62
CA PHE A 227 -20.56 14.85 -3.19
C PHE A 227 -19.60 15.38 -4.25
N LEU A 228 -18.63 14.55 -4.66
CA LEU A 228 -17.61 14.93 -5.65
C LEU A 228 -18.26 15.29 -6.98
N ARG A 229 -19.25 14.51 -7.42
CA ARG A 229 -20.00 14.76 -8.65
C ARG A 229 -20.67 16.13 -8.62
N LYS A 230 -21.43 16.42 -7.56
CA LYS A 230 -22.22 17.64 -7.42
C LYS A 230 -21.38 18.89 -7.17
N HIS A 231 -20.39 18.80 -6.28
CA HIS A 231 -19.67 19.96 -5.75
C HIS A 231 -18.32 20.22 -6.42
N VAL A 232 -17.75 19.22 -7.10
CA VAL A 232 -16.40 19.31 -7.69
C VAL A 232 -16.49 19.10 -9.19
N PHE A 233 -16.90 17.92 -9.64
CA PHE A 233 -16.89 17.53 -11.04
C PHE A 233 -17.79 18.41 -11.92
N LEU A 234 -19.08 18.57 -11.59
CA LEU A 234 -20.01 19.33 -12.45
C LEU A 234 -19.59 20.81 -12.61
N PRO A 235 -19.24 21.55 -11.54
CA PRO A 235 -18.73 22.92 -11.67
C PRO A 235 -17.45 23.03 -12.51
N ILE A 236 -16.48 22.14 -12.29
CA ILE A 236 -15.24 22.13 -13.07
C ILE A 236 -15.56 21.77 -14.53
N LYS A 237 -16.41 20.77 -14.75
CA LYS A 237 -16.80 20.32 -16.09
C LYS A 237 -17.49 21.42 -16.91
N ALA A 238 -18.20 22.34 -16.26
CA ALA A 238 -18.80 23.50 -16.91
C ALA A 238 -17.75 24.50 -17.45
N SER A 239 -16.53 24.50 -16.92
CA SER A 239 -15.45 25.43 -17.29
C SER A 239 -14.28 24.78 -18.04
N THR A 240 -14.26 23.44 -18.18
CA THR A 240 -13.12 22.73 -18.79
C THR A 240 -13.48 21.40 -19.48
N SER A 241 -12.47 20.71 -20.02
CA SER A 241 -12.64 19.42 -20.69
C SER A 241 -13.00 18.31 -19.71
N THR A 242 -13.60 17.21 -20.21
CA THR A 242 -14.00 16.07 -19.37
C THR A 242 -12.81 15.45 -18.65
N PHE A 243 -11.68 15.28 -19.36
CA PHE A 243 -10.45 14.76 -18.78
C PHE A 243 -9.97 15.62 -17.61
N LYS A 244 -9.85 16.94 -17.81
CA LYS A 244 -9.41 17.86 -16.75
C LYS A 244 -10.36 17.84 -15.56
N ALA A 245 -11.67 17.77 -15.81
CA ALA A 245 -12.67 17.67 -14.74
C ALA A 245 -12.52 16.39 -13.90
N ILE A 246 -12.31 15.24 -14.54
CA ILE A 246 -12.08 13.97 -13.84
C ILE A 246 -10.78 14.04 -13.03
N MET A 247 -9.67 14.41 -13.66
CA MET A 247 -8.36 14.46 -12.98
C MET A 247 -8.37 15.42 -11.79
N LEU A 248 -8.98 16.61 -11.93
CA LEU A 248 -9.08 17.56 -10.84
C LEU A 248 -10.04 17.08 -9.74
N THR A 249 -11.09 16.32 -10.09
CA THR A 249 -11.98 15.70 -9.09
C THR A 249 -11.24 14.66 -8.25
N PHE A 250 -10.43 13.80 -8.87
CA PHE A 250 -9.60 12.83 -8.15
C PHE A 250 -8.50 13.50 -7.33
N PHE A 251 -7.90 14.59 -7.84
CA PHE A 251 -6.93 15.40 -7.08
C PHE A 251 -7.56 16.03 -5.84
N VAL A 252 -8.76 16.61 -5.97
CA VAL A 252 -9.51 17.16 -4.82
C VAL A 252 -9.88 16.05 -3.84
N SER A 253 -10.36 14.90 -4.33
CA SER A 253 -10.64 13.75 -3.46
C SER A 253 -9.41 13.29 -2.70
N ALA A 254 -8.26 13.20 -3.38
CA ALA A 254 -6.99 12.80 -2.79
C ALA A 254 -6.50 13.77 -1.71
N THR A 255 -6.58 15.07 -1.96
CA THR A 255 -6.16 16.09 -0.98
C THR A 255 -7.09 16.16 0.23
N LEU A 256 -8.38 15.85 0.08
CA LEU A 256 -9.31 15.73 1.22
C LEU A 256 -8.95 14.57 2.16
N HIS A 257 -8.28 13.51 1.67
CA HIS A 257 -7.77 12.42 2.51
C HIS A 257 -6.50 12.77 3.30
N GLY A 258 -5.97 13.98 3.14
CA GLY A 258 -4.78 14.44 3.85
C GLY A 258 -3.48 14.25 3.06
N LEU A 259 -2.35 14.35 3.77
CA LEU A 259 -0.99 14.18 3.23
C LEU A 259 -0.58 12.69 3.11
N ASN A 260 -1.55 11.80 2.88
CA ASN A 260 -1.30 10.38 2.68
C ASN A 260 -0.97 10.08 1.21
N PHE A 261 0.33 10.00 0.91
CA PHE A 261 0.82 9.76 -0.44
C PHE A 261 0.30 8.44 -1.08
N PRO A 262 0.26 7.28 -0.36
CA PRO A 262 -0.40 6.08 -0.86
C PRO A 262 -1.82 6.32 -1.40
N ILE A 263 -2.68 6.98 -0.61
CA ILE A 263 -4.06 7.30 -1.02
C ILE A 263 -4.05 8.26 -2.22
N PHE A 264 -3.18 9.25 -2.20
CA PHE A 264 -3.05 10.21 -3.29
C PHE A 264 -2.69 9.53 -4.61
N ALA A 265 -1.63 8.71 -4.62
CA ALA A 265 -1.20 7.98 -5.80
C ALA A 265 -2.30 7.04 -6.31
N THR A 266 -2.91 6.27 -5.40
CA THR A 266 -4.05 5.39 -5.69
C THR A 266 -5.17 6.12 -6.42
N LEU A 267 -5.65 7.24 -5.87
CA LEU A 267 -6.76 7.97 -6.46
C LEU A 267 -6.41 8.61 -7.80
N MET A 268 -5.19 9.14 -7.96
CA MET A 268 -4.75 9.71 -9.23
C MET A 268 -4.67 8.65 -10.33
N ILE A 269 -4.18 7.46 -10.01
CA ILE A 269 -4.09 6.33 -10.95
C ILE A 269 -5.50 5.81 -11.28
N LEU A 270 -6.38 5.64 -10.29
CA LEU A 270 -7.79 5.27 -10.53
C LEU A 270 -8.51 6.28 -11.41
N GLY A 271 -8.25 7.58 -11.23
CA GLY A 271 -8.80 8.64 -12.09
C GLY A 271 -8.35 8.53 -13.54
N LEU A 272 -7.05 8.31 -13.77
CA LEU A 272 -6.50 8.13 -15.11
C LEU A 272 -7.01 6.84 -15.76
N GLY A 273 -6.99 5.73 -15.02
CA GLY A 273 -7.46 4.42 -15.48
C GLY A 273 -8.94 4.44 -15.84
N SER A 274 -9.79 5.02 -14.98
CA SER A 274 -11.24 5.08 -15.20
C SER A 274 -11.59 5.93 -16.43
N PHE A 275 -10.91 7.06 -16.64
CA PHE A 275 -11.10 7.86 -17.86
C PHE A 275 -10.63 7.11 -19.11
N SER A 276 -9.45 6.50 -19.06
CA SER A 276 -8.84 5.82 -20.21
C SER A 276 -9.69 4.62 -20.65
N GLU A 277 -10.12 3.79 -19.71
CA GLU A 277 -11.02 2.66 -19.97
C GLU A 277 -12.36 3.16 -20.55
N PHE A 278 -12.98 4.15 -19.90
CA PHE A 278 -14.26 4.71 -20.34
C PHE A 278 -14.19 5.17 -21.79
N GLU A 279 -13.13 5.90 -22.15
CA GLU A 279 -13.02 6.50 -23.47
C GLU A 279 -12.61 5.50 -24.54
N PHE A 280 -11.82 4.48 -24.18
CA PHE A 280 -11.56 3.34 -25.03
C PHE A 280 -12.87 2.60 -25.37
N ARG A 281 -13.63 2.22 -24.33
CA ARG A 281 -14.92 1.53 -24.47
C ARG A 281 -15.90 2.32 -25.31
N ARG A 282 -15.99 3.64 -25.10
CA ARG A 282 -16.85 4.52 -25.88
C ARG A 282 -16.47 4.55 -27.36
N LYS A 283 -15.18 4.74 -27.67
CA LYS A 283 -14.69 4.81 -29.05
C LYS A 283 -14.85 3.47 -29.77
N VAL A 284 -14.46 2.36 -29.14
CA VAL A 284 -14.58 1.01 -29.72
C VAL A 284 -16.06 0.64 -29.90
N GLY A 285 -16.89 0.81 -28.87
CA GLY A 285 -18.31 0.50 -28.94
C GLY A 285 -19.05 1.29 -30.02
N THR A 286 -18.69 2.56 -30.21
CA THR A 286 -19.31 3.43 -31.23
C THR A 286 -18.78 3.12 -32.64
N ASN A 287 -17.45 3.06 -32.83
CA ASN A 287 -16.84 2.91 -34.15
C ASN A 287 -17.07 1.52 -34.75
N PHE A 288 -17.12 0.48 -33.93
CA PHE A 288 -17.32 -0.90 -34.38
C PHE A 288 -18.78 -1.38 -34.22
N ASN A 289 -19.69 -0.50 -33.78
CA ASN A 289 -21.09 -0.82 -33.51
C ASN A 289 -21.25 -2.06 -32.60
N LEU A 290 -20.58 -2.01 -31.45
CA LEU A 290 -20.54 -3.04 -30.41
C LEU A 290 -21.19 -2.50 -29.12
N PRO A 291 -22.53 -2.53 -29.02
CA PRO A 291 -23.26 -1.88 -27.93
C PRO A 291 -22.92 -2.45 -26.55
N GLY A 292 -22.57 -3.74 -26.44
CA GLY A 292 -22.24 -4.41 -25.19
C GLY A 292 -20.86 -4.09 -24.61
N ILE A 293 -20.05 -3.27 -25.29
CA ILE A 293 -18.78 -2.73 -24.75
C ILE A 293 -18.94 -1.28 -24.28
N LEU A 294 -19.96 -0.56 -24.76
CA LEU A 294 -20.18 0.84 -24.39
C LEU A 294 -20.22 0.99 -22.87
N PRO A 295 -19.68 2.07 -22.29
CA PRO A 295 -19.74 2.29 -20.85
C PRO A 295 -21.16 2.18 -20.28
N SER A 296 -21.30 1.60 -19.09
CA SER A 296 -22.56 1.39 -18.38
C SER A 296 -23.48 2.62 -18.41
N SER A 297 -22.91 3.81 -18.12
CA SER A 297 -23.65 5.08 -18.07
C SER A 297 -24.25 5.50 -19.41
N ILE A 298 -23.67 5.07 -20.53
CA ILE A 298 -24.20 5.32 -21.88
C ILE A 298 -25.30 4.30 -22.18
N GLN A 299 -25.08 3.04 -21.85
CA GLN A 299 -26.09 1.98 -22.00
C GLN A 299 -27.36 2.30 -21.18
N GLU A 300 -27.21 2.71 -19.92
CA GLU A 300 -28.31 3.14 -19.04
C GLU A 300 -29.12 4.29 -19.67
N LYS A 301 -28.44 5.30 -20.22
CA LYS A 301 -29.09 6.43 -20.91
C LYS A 301 -29.82 6.00 -22.18
N GLN A 302 -29.24 5.09 -22.95
CA GLN A 302 -29.87 4.55 -24.16
C GLN A 302 -31.11 3.72 -23.80
N ALA A 303 -31.02 2.85 -22.79
CA ALA A 303 -32.15 2.07 -22.29
C ALA A 303 -33.28 2.97 -21.76
N ALA A 304 -32.94 4.02 -21.00
CA ALA A 304 -33.92 4.99 -20.51
C ALA A 304 -34.59 5.77 -21.65
N LYS A 305 -33.87 6.05 -22.74
CA LYS A 305 -34.44 6.68 -23.95
C LYS A 305 -35.37 5.71 -24.69
N LEU A 306 -34.97 4.45 -24.85
CA LEU A 306 -35.79 3.41 -25.47
C LEU A 306 -37.09 3.14 -24.69
N ALA A 307 -37.03 3.20 -23.37
CA ALA A 307 -38.20 3.03 -22.50
C ALA A 307 -39.21 4.18 -22.63
N LYS A 308 -38.75 5.38 -23.01
CA LYS A 308 -39.62 6.54 -23.26
C LYS A 308 -40.21 6.53 -24.66
N ASP A 309 -39.41 6.19 -25.67
CA ASP A 309 -39.80 6.19 -27.08
C ASP A 309 -39.50 4.83 -27.75
N PRO A 310 -40.40 3.84 -27.64
CA PRO A 310 -40.21 2.54 -28.27
C PRO A 310 -40.30 2.63 -29.80
N PRO A 311 -39.40 1.99 -30.56
CA PRO A 311 -39.43 2.04 -32.02
C PRO A 311 -40.67 1.34 -32.60
N ILE A 312 -41.27 1.94 -33.63
CA ILE A 312 -42.35 1.34 -34.42
C ILE A 312 -41.77 0.17 -35.24
N LYS A 313 -42.19 -1.07 -34.95
CA LYS A 313 -41.76 -2.27 -35.69
C LYS A 313 -42.28 -2.21 -37.13
N LYS A 314 -41.37 -2.23 -38.12
CA LYS A 314 -41.70 -2.60 -39.51
C LYS A 314 -41.63 -4.12 -39.68
N PRO A 315 -42.49 -4.74 -40.48
CA PRO A 315 -42.49 -6.19 -40.67
C PRO A 315 -41.31 -6.66 -41.53
N ASN A 316 -40.57 -7.60 -40.94
CA ASN A 316 -39.56 -8.57 -41.40
C ASN A 316 -39.12 -8.57 -42.89
N ASP A 317 -37.84 -8.29 -43.12
CA ASP A 317 -37.09 -8.71 -44.31
C ASP A 317 -36.30 -10.01 -44.05
N PRO A 318 -36.20 -10.93 -45.04
CA PRO A 318 -35.54 -12.22 -44.91
C PRO A 318 -34.03 -12.14 -45.18
N GLU A 319 -33.22 -11.75 -44.19
CA GLU A 319 -31.74 -11.71 -44.30
C GLU A 319 -31.04 -12.44 -43.13
N ASN A 320 -31.60 -13.58 -42.69
CA ASN A 320 -31.32 -14.13 -41.35
C ASN A 320 -30.09 -15.05 -41.20
N ALA A 321 -29.47 -15.56 -42.27
CA ALA A 321 -28.33 -16.48 -42.14
C ALA A 321 -26.98 -15.76 -41.98
N GLN A 322 -26.71 -14.74 -42.81
CA GLN A 322 -25.44 -14.00 -42.80
C GLN A 322 -25.37 -12.94 -41.69
N ALA A 323 -26.54 -12.47 -41.22
CA ALA A 323 -26.67 -11.64 -40.03
C ALA A 323 -26.40 -12.42 -38.73
N SER A 324 -26.74 -13.72 -38.69
CA SER A 324 -26.50 -14.60 -37.54
C SER A 324 -24.99 -14.78 -37.24
N ASP A 325 -24.18 -15.12 -38.24
CA ASP A 325 -22.72 -15.30 -38.09
C ASP A 325 -22.00 -14.00 -37.67
N LYS A 326 -22.38 -12.87 -38.26
CA LYS A 326 -21.87 -11.55 -37.84
C LYS A 326 -22.28 -11.20 -36.40
N THR A 327 -23.45 -11.65 -35.96
CA THR A 327 -23.96 -11.43 -34.59
C THR A 327 -23.19 -12.29 -33.57
N VAL A 328 -22.93 -13.56 -33.89
CA VAL A 328 -22.13 -14.46 -33.05
C VAL A 328 -20.68 -13.97 -32.94
N SER A 329 -20.05 -13.57 -34.05
CA SER A 329 -18.69 -13.00 -34.05
C SER A 329 -18.60 -11.72 -33.21
N LYS A 330 -19.57 -10.80 -33.34
CA LYS A 330 -19.64 -9.60 -32.50
C LYS A 330 -19.85 -9.93 -31.02
N ALA A 331 -20.69 -10.92 -30.69
CA ALA A 331 -20.90 -11.34 -29.31
C ALA A 331 -19.60 -11.89 -28.69
N PHE A 332 -18.86 -12.71 -29.44
CA PHE A 332 -17.56 -13.23 -29.01
C PHE A 332 -16.53 -12.11 -28.78
N ILE A 333 -16.41 -11.16 -29.71
CA ILE A 333 -15.49 -10.01 -29.57
C ILE A 333 -15.85 -9.17 -28.33
N GLN A 334 -17.14 -8.92 -28.09
CA GLN A 334 -17.60 -8.18 -26.90
C GLN A 334 -17.28 -8.93 -25.60
N ALA A 335 -17.52 -10.24 -25.56
CA ALA A 335 -17.18 -11.07 -24.41
C ALA A 335 -15.67 -11.06 -24.15
N PHE A 336 -14.84 -11.19 -25.18
CA PHE A 336 -13.38 -11.16 -25.07
C PHE A 336 -12.87 -9.81 -24.54
N ILE A 337 -13.38 -8.69 -25.07
CA ILE A 337 -12.99 -7.34 -24.62
C ILE A 337 -13.42 -7.12 -23.16
N ASN A 338 -14.64 -7.49 -22.80
CA ASN A 338 -15.13 -7.36 -21.42
C ASN A 338 -14.34 -8.24 -20.45
N LEU A 339 -14.00 -9.47 -20.83
CA LEU A 339 -13.14 -10.34 -20.02
C LEU A 339 -11.72 -9.77 -19.86
N SER A 340 -11.15 -9.21 -20.94
CA SER A 340 -9.83 -8.59 -20.91
C SER A 340 -9.79 -7.40 -19.95
N PHE A 341 -10.81 -6.55 -19.98
CA PHE A 341 -10.93 -5.44 -19.03
C PHE A 341 -11.20 -5.91 -17.60
N LEU A 342 -11.99 -6.96 -17.40
CA LEU A 342 -12.19 -7.54 -16.06
C LEU A 342 -10.85 -8.00 -15.46
N LEU A 343 -10.05 -8.74 -16.23
CA LEU A 343 -8.72 -9.21 -15.79
C LEU A 343 -7.77 -8.03 -15.55
N LEU A 344 -7.77 -7.04 -16.44
CA LEU A 344 -6.96 -5.83 -16.28
C LEU A 344 -7.36 -5.04 -15.03
N ASN A 345 -8.65 -4.92 -14.76
CA ASN A 345 -9.17 -4.19 -13.60
C ASN A 345 -8.87 -4.93 -12.30
N TYR A 346 -8.91 -6.27 -12.28
CA TYR A 346 -8.41 -7.05 -11.14
C TYR A 346 -6.94 -6.78 -10.89
N TYR A 347 -6.10 -6.91 -11.93
CA TYR A 347 -4.67 -6.63 -11.82
C TYR A 347 -4.42 -5.22 -11.27
N HIS A 348 -5.13 -4.22 -11.83
CA HIS A 348 -5.00 -2.84 -11.42
C HIS A 348 -5.47 -2.58 -9.97
N LEU A 349 -6.58 -3.17 -9.55
CA LEU A 349 -7.10 -2.99 -8.19
C LEU A 349 -6.25 -3.72 -7.15
N PHE A 350 -5.73 -4.91 -7.44
CA PHE A 350 -4.77 -5.58 -6.56
C PHE A 350 -3.46 -4.79 -6.47
N PHE A 351 -2.98 -4.26 -7.60
CA PHE A 351 -1.81 -3.39 -7.66
C PHE A 351 -1.97 -2.15 -6.78
N VAL A 352 -3.07 -1.42 -6.97
CA VAL A 352 -3.40 -0.23 -6.17
C VAL A 352 -3.61 -0.62 -4.69
N GLY A 353 -4.23 -1.77 -4.42
CA GLY A 353 -4.40 -2.38 -3.11
C GLY A 353 -3.08 -2.60 -2.36
N SER A 354 -2.06 -3.11 -3.06
CA SER A 354 -0.74 -3.39 -2.48
C SER A 354 0.00 -2.15 -1.98
N VAL A 355 -0.35 -0.96 -2.48
CA VAL A 355 0.19 0.34 -2.05
C VAL A 355 -0.31 0.67 -0.65
N PHE A 356 -1.51 0.24 -0.29
CA PHE A 356 -2.06 0.49 1.04
C PHE A 356 -1.30 -0.24 2.13
N GLY A 357 -0.56 -1.32 1.89
CA GLY A 357 0.31 -1.96 2.89
C GLY A 357 1.57 -1.15 3.27
N SER A 358 1.85 -0.06 2.54
CA SER A 358 3.02 0.82 2.73
C SER A 358 2.72 2.13 3.46
N HIS A 359 1.58 2.20 4.16
CA HIS A 359 1.02 3.38 4.83
C HIS A 359 1.92 4.04 5.88
N ASP A 360 2.90 3.32 6.43
CA ASP A 360 3.82 3.83 7.46
C ASP A 360 5.12 4.42 6.88
N LEU A 361 5.32 4.38 5.56
CA LEU A 361 6.56 4.80 4.93
C LEU A 361 6.56 6.30 4.57
N PRO A 362 7.68 7.02 4.76
CA PRO A 362 7.89 8.37 4.22
C PRO A 362 7.67 8.43 2.70
N MET A 363 7.28 9.59 2.15
CA MET A 363 6.95 9.76 0.72
C MET A 363 7.99 9.19 -0.25
N ILE A 364 9.28 9.39 0.02
CA ILE A 364 10.37 8.86 -0.82
C ILE A 364 10.43 7.35 -0.71
N ASP A 365 10.26 6.78 0.48
CA ASP A 365 10.28 5.34 0.71
C ASP A 365 9.02 4.67 0.15
N THR A 366 7.86 5.34 0.18
CA THR A 366 6.67 4.90 -0.56
C THR A 366 6.89 4.94 -2.05
N LEU A 367 7.51 6.00 -2.60
CA LEU A 367 7.85 6.08 -4.04
C LEU A 367 8.88 5.02 -4.45
N VAL A 368 9.85 4.74 -3.58
CA VAL A 368 10.86 3.69 -3.78
C VAL A 368 10.21 2.32 -3.68
N VAL A 369 9.39 2.03 -2.66
CA VAL A 369 8.63 0.77 -2.52
C VAL A 369 7.60 0.62 -3.63
N PHE A 370 6.97 1.70 -4.08
CA PHE A 370 6.07 1.73 -5.23
C PHE A 370 6.85 1.43 -6.51
N SER A 371 7.99 2.09 -6.75
CA SER A 371 8.88 1.79 -7.88
C SER A 371 9.47 0.37 -7.79
N MET A 372 9.71 -0.13 -6.58
CA MET A 372 10.30 -1.43 -6.31
C MET A 372 9.27 -2.57 -6.43
N LYS A 373 8.05 -2.41 -5.91
CA LYS A 373 6.97 -3.38 -6.12
C LYS A 373 6.53 -3.40 -7.58
N ASN A 374 6.50 -2.24 -8.25
CA ASN A 374 5.98 -2.13 -9.61
C ASN A 374 6.99 -2.52 -10.70
N TRP A 375 8.30 -2.38 -10.44
CA TRP A 375 9.33 -2.69 -11.44
C TRP A 375 10.49 -3.57 -10.95
N THR A 376 10.55 -3.90 -9.65
CA THR A 376 11.61 -4.74 -9.07
C THR A 376 11.18 -6.08 -8.51
N SER A 377 9.95 -6.57 -8.71
CA SER A 377 9.67 -7.99 -8.36
C SER A 377 10.69 -8.96 -9.00
N PRO A 378 11.15 -8.74 -10.26
CA PRO A 378 12.32 -9.46 -10.79
C PRO A 378 13.65 -9.02 -10.15
N LEU A 379 13.86 -7.71 -9.92
CA LEU A 379 15.13 -7.14 -9.43
C LEU A 379 15.42 -7.36 -7.94
N ILE A 380 14.41 -7.56 -7.08
CA ILE A 380 14.50 -7.91 -5.65
C ILE A 380 14.77 -9.41 -5.52
N ILE A 381 14.06 -10.25 -6.29
CA ILE A 381 14.38 -11.67 -6.41
C ILE A 381 15.81 -11.84 -6.96
N LEU A 382 16.21 -10.99 -7.91
CA LEU A 382 17.60 -10.89 -8.36
C LEU A 382 18.51 -10.45 -7.22
N MET A 383 18.22 -9.40 -6.45
CA MET A 383 19.14 -8.93 -5.40
C MET A 383 19.43 -10.00 -4.34
N ASP A 384 18.42 -10.72 -3.87
CA ASP A 384 18.62 -11.83 -2.91
C ASP A 384 19.49 -12.93 -3.54
N GLN A 385 19.20 -13.32 -4.77
CA GLN A 385 20.00 -14.32 -5.50
C GLN A 385 21.42 -13.84 -5.83
N GLU A 386 21.59 -12.56 -6.16
CA GLU A 386 22.86 -11.92 -6.49
C GLU A 386 23.73 -11.78 -5.24
N PHE A 387 23.11 -11.47 -4.09
CA PHE A 387 23.79 -11.45 -2.80
C PHE A 387 24.28 -12.85 -2.42
N LEU A 388 23.39 -13.86 -2.46
CA LEU A 388 23.74 -15.25 -2.17
C LEU A 388 24.82 -15.78 -3.14
N TRP A 389 24.73 -15.39 -4.42
CA TRP A 389 25.75 -15.72 -5.40
C TRP A 389 27.10 -15.08 -5.06
N SER A 390 27.09 -13.79 -4.68
CA SER A 390 28.31 -13.05 -4.39
C SER A 390 29.04 -13.61 -3.16
N ILE A 391 28.31 -13.97 -2.10
CA ILE A 391 28.93 -14.62 -0.93
C ILE A 391 29.44 -16.03 -1.25
N PHE A 392 28.76 -16.78 -2.13
CA PHE A 392 29.22 -18.09 -2.59
C PHE A 392 30.48 -17.99 -3.46
N GLU A 393 30.51 -17.04 -4.40
CA GLU A 393 31.68 -16.74 -5.22
C GLU A 393 32.88 -16.35 -4.36
N ASN A 394 32.65 -15.54 -3.33
CA ASN A 394 33.67 -15.15 -2.37
C ASN A 394 34.17 -16.36 -1.55
N ALA A 395 33.28 -17.22 -1.07
CA ALA A 395 33.66 -18.43 -0.35
C ALA A 395 34.48 -19.38 -1.24
N ALA A 396 34.12 -19.53 -2.52
CA ALA A 396 34.80 -20.41 -3.47
C ALA A 396 36.18 -19.90 -3.89
N LYS A 397 36.36 -18.57 -3.92
CA LYS A 397 37.64 -17.93 -4.25
C LYS A 397 38.54 -17.70 -3.02
N SER A 398 38.03 -17.95 -1.82
CA SER A 398 38.79 -17.79 -0.59
C SER A 398 39.86 -18.89 -0.47
N GLY A 399 40.99 -18.56 0.17
CA GLY A 399 42.00 -19.55 0.55
C GLY A 399 41.50 -20.60 1.55
N TYR A 400 40.31 -20.39 2.13
CA TYR A 400 39.66 -21.28 3.09
C TYR A 400 38.41 -21.99 2.52
N ALA A 401 38.28 -22.06 1.19
CA ALA A 401 37.09 -22.62 0.52
C ALA A 401 36.74 -24.05 0.99
N ASP A 402 37.73 -24.84 1.39
CA ASP A 402 37.60 -26.19 1.96
C ASP A 402 36.84 -26.25 3.29
N LYS A 403 36.95 -25.17 4.08
CA LYS A 403 36.22 -24.97 5.33
C LYS A 403 34.84 -24.35 5.08
N LEU A 404 34.73 -23.45 4.12
CA LEU A 404 33.54 -22.62 3.90
C LEU A 404 32.41 -23.30 3.11
N ILE A 405 32.73 -24.17 2.15
CA ILE A 405 31.72 -24.75 1.24
C ILE A 405 31.40 -26.20 1.65
N ARG A 406 30.31 -26.38 2.39
CA ARG A 406 29.90 -27.70 2.93
C ARG A 406 28.37 -27.86 2.93
N PRO A 407 27.74 -28.75 2.14
CA PRO A 407 28.38 -29.78 1.34
C PRO A 407 29.01 -29.18 0.09
N PHE A 408 30.00 -29.87 -0.45
CA PHE A 408 30.65 -29.46 -1.69
C PHE A 408 29.77 -29.82 -2.90
N PRO A 409 29.68 -28.96 -3.94
CA PRO A 409 28.84 -29.26 -5.10
C PRO A 409 29.36 -30.51 -5.85
N LYS A 410 28.51 -31.53 -5.96
CA LYS A 410 28.89 -32.88 -6.44
C LYS A 410 29.53 -32.90 -7.82
N ASN A 411 29.19 -31.94 -8.69
CA ASN A 411 29.71 -31.85 -10.05
C ASN A 411 31.22 -31.55 -10.10
N TYR A 412 31.79 -31.02 -9.01
CA TYR A 412 33.22 -30.76 -8.87
C TYR A 412 33.91 -31.79 -7.98
N LEU A 413 33.21 -32.85 -7.61
CA LEU A 413 33.83 -33.99 -6.92
C LEU A 413 34.41 -34.91 -7.99
N ARG A 414 35.74 -35.08 -7.98
CA ARG A 414 36.41 -36.03 -8.84
C ARG A 414 36.04 -37.47 -8.45
N SER A 415 36.27 -38.42 -9.35
CA SER A 415 35.99 -39.85 -9.12
C SER A 415 36.79 -40.46 -7.95
N ASP A 416 37.90 -39.83 -7.57
CA ASP A 416 38.75 -40.17 -6.42
C ASP A 416 38.26 -39.53 -5.09
N GLY A 417 37.15 -38.77 -5.11
CA GLY A 417 36.60 -38.08 -3.94
C GLY A 417 37.28 -36.74 -3.62
N ILE A 418 38.27 -36.32 -4.42
CA ILE A 418 38.96 -35.03 -4.25
C ILE A 418 38.05 -33.91 -4.75
N ARG A 419 37.98 -32.83 -3.96
CA ARG A 419 37.21 -31.62 -4.26
C ARG A 419 38.00 -30.73 -5.22
N ASP A 420 37.47 -30.50 -6.41
CA ASP A 420 38.09 -29.64 -7.43
C ASP A 420 37.67 -28.18 -7.25
N PHE A 421 38.34 -27.47 -6.32
CA PHE A 421 38.11 -26.05 -6.09
C PHE A 421 38.57 -25.18 -7.25
N GLU A 422 39.56 -25.62 -8.02
CA GLU A 422 40.09 -24.86 -9.16
C GLU A 422 39.01 -24.74 -10.25
N SER A 423 38.43 -25.87 -10.67
CA SER A 423 37.32 -25.87 -11.62
C SER A 423 36.10 -25.12 -11.10
N LEU A 424 35.76 -25.27 -9.80
CA LEU A 424 34.66 -24.52 -9.19
C LEU A 424 34.90 -23.01 -9.23
N SER A 425 36.09 -22.54 -8.85
CA SER A 425 36.44 -21.11 -8.80
C SER A 425 36.43 -20.44 -10.19
N LYS A 426 36.68 -21.23 -11.24
CA LYS A 426 36.66 -20.79 -12.63
C LYS A 426 35.24 -20.72 -13.18
N ASP A 427 34.47 -21.79 -12.99
CA ASP A 427 33.12 -21.92 -13.54
C ASP A 427 32.08 -21.04 -12.84
N ILE A 428 32.29 -20.71 -11.56
CA ILE A 428 31.38 -19.86 -10.78
C ILE A 428 31.19 -18.47 -11.41
N ILE A 429 32.17 -17.99 -12.17
CA ILE A 429 32.08 -16.72 -12.92
C ILE A 429 31.01 -16.83 -14.02
N GLY A 430 30.86 -18.00 -14.64
CA GLY A 430 29.87 -18.27 -15.69
C GLY A 430 28.45 -18.49 -15.19
N ARG A 431 28.24 -18.52 -13.87
CA ARG A 431 26.93 -18.65 -13.21
C ARG A 431 26.05 -19.79 -13.73
N PRO A 432 26.56 -21.02 -13.81
CA PRO A 432 25.83 -22.13 -14.40
C PRO A 432 24.57 -22.49 -13.60
N SER A 433 23.54 -22.94 -14.32
CA SER A 433 22.20 -23.21 -13.77
C SER A 433 22.20 -24.21 -12.62
N TYR A 434 23.07 -25.22 -12.66
CA TYR A 434 23.15 -26.24 -11.61
C TYR A 434 23.72 -25.70 -10.30
N LEU A 435 24.63 -24.72 -10.34
CA LEU A 435 25.11 -24.04 -9.14
C LEU A 435 24.02 -23.15 -8.53
N LYS A 436 23.18 -22.50 -9.36
CA LYS A 436 22.00 -21.77 -8.85
C LYS A 436 21.03 -22.72 -8.13
N GLN A 437 20.79 -23.90 -8.72
CA GLN A 437 19.97 -24.93 -8.09
C GLN A 437 20.61 -25.43 -6.77
N PHE A 438 21.92 -25.64 -6.77
CA PHE A 438 22.67 -25.98 -5.56
C PHE A 438 22.48 -24.94 -4.45
N LEU A 439 22.60 -23.64 -4.76
CA LEU A 439 22.37 -22.57 -3.78
C LEU A 439 20.95 -22.58 -3.24
N SER A 440 19.94 -22.68 -4.12
CA SER A 440 18.53 -22.71 -3.72
C SER A 440 18.16 -23.89 -2.81
N LYS A 441 18.93 -24.98 -2.86
CA LYS A 441 18.70 -26.19 -2.07
C LYS A 441 19.43 -26.17 -0.72
N ASN A 442 20.57 -25.50 -0.64
CA ASN A 442 21.49 -25.61 0.49
C ASN A 442 21.59 -24.33 1.34
N LEU A 443 20.98 -23.23 0.91
CA LEU A 443 20.93 -21.99 1.67
C LEU A 443 19.50 -21.68 2.12
N PRO A 444 19.33 -21.02 3.28
CA PRO A 444 18.03 -20.58 3.76
C PRO A 444 17.44 -19.52 2.83
N LYS A 445 16.11 -19.39 2.87
CA LYS A 445 15.43 -18.32 2.13
C LYS A 445 15.66 -17.00 2.85
N ILE A 446 16.30 -16.06 2.17
CA ILE A 446 16.43 -14.68 2.67
C ILE A 446 15.34 -13.79 2.10
N SER A 447 14.97 -12.74 2.83
CA SER A 447 14.06 -11.70 2.35
C SER A 447 14.40 -10.35 2.95
N ILE A 448 14.25 -9.27 2.20
CA ILE A 448 14.45 -7.92 2.71
C ILE A 448 13.53 -7.64 3.92
N CYS A 449 14.12 -7.21 5.04
CA CYS A 449 13.41 -6.85 6.25
C CYS A 449 13.26 -5.33 6.34
N THR A 450 12.04 -4.83 6.18
CA THR A 450 11.72 -3.40 6.34
C THR A 450 11.14 -3.08 7.72
N LYS A 451 10.70 -4.11 8.46
CA LYS A 451 10.04 -3.97 9.77
C LYS A 451 10.70 -4.91 10.79
N ASN A 452 11.67 -4.39 11.55
CA ASN A 452 12.21 -5.05 12.74
C ASN A 452 12.20 -4.07 13.92
N GLU A 453 11.48 -4.41 14.98
CA GLU A 453 11.27 -3.54 16.14
C GLU A 453 12.55 -3.28 16.93
N PHE A 454 13.39 -4.31 17.12
CA PHE A 454 14.69 -4.18 17.78
C PHE A 454 15.59 -3.21 17.02
N LEU A 455 15.79 -3.41 15.72
CA LEU A 455 16.63 -2.54 14.90
C LEU A 455 16.09 -1.11 14.85
N ARG A 456 14.77 -0.93 14.76
CA ARG A 456 14.13 0.38 14.79
C ARG A 456 14.42 1.11 16.10
N LYS A 457 14.31 0.42 17.25
CA LYS A 457 14.59 0.97 18.58
C LYS A 457 16.10 1.18 18.81
N TYR A 458 16.94 0.28 18.33
CA TYR A 458 18.39 0.35 18.46
C TYR A 458 18.96 1.56 17.70
N PHE A 459 18.48 1.79 16.47
CA PHE A 459 18.92 2.88 15.63
C PHE A 459 18.13 4.18 15.77
N SER A 460 17.04 4.23 16.55
CA SER A 460 16.27 5.47 16.73
C SER A 460 17.14 6.62 17.28
N ASN A 461 18.05 6.28 18.20
CA ASN A 461 18.95 7.22 18.86
C ASN A 461 20.37 7.24 18.26
N ARG A 462 20.67 6.39 17.26
CA ARG A 462 21.97 6.30 16.60
C ARG A 462 21.86 6.67 15.12
N LYS A 463 22.37 7.86 14.76
CA LYS A 463 22.39 8.35 13.38
C LYS A 463 23.52 7.73 12.54
N PHE A 464 24.60 7.30 13.18
CA PHE A 464 25.76 6.69 12.52
C PHE A 464 25.61 5.16 12.45
N HIS A 465 26.24 4.53 11.47
CA HIS A 465 26.33 3.07 11.32
C HIS A 465 25.00 2.33 11.09
N ARG A 466 24.01 2.99 10.47
CA ARG A 466 22.81 2.28 9.98
C ARG A 466 23.16 1.44 8.75
N PRO A 467 22.68 0.18 8.65
CA PRO A 467 22.90 -0.66 7.48
C PRO A 467 22.12 -0.13 6.28
N ASP A 468 22.71 -0.27 5.09
CA ASP A 468 22.05 0.10 3.83
C ASP A 468 20.94 -0.91 3.46
N LEU A 469 21.08 -2.15 3.93
CA LEU A 469 20.12 -3.22 3.69
C LEU A 469 20.08 -4.20 4.87
N VAL A 470 18.88 -4.68 5.21
CA VAL A 470 18.66 -5.72 6.23
C VAL A 470 17.97 -6.91 5.56
N LEU A 471 18.57 -8.08 5.69
CA LEU A 471 18.04 -9.34 5.17
C LEU A 471 17.59 -10.23 6.33
N SER A 472 16.32 -10.60 6.38
CA SER A 472 15.83 -11.66 7.27
C SER A 472 16.19 -13.02 6.74
N VAL A 473 16.63 -13.91 7.63
CA VAL A 473 16.87 -15.31 7.34
C VAL A 473 15.63 -16.09 7.77
N ASN A 474 14.88 -16.59 6.79
CA ASN A 474 13.68 -17.38 7.03
C ASN A 474 14.04 -18.87 7.00
N ASP A 475 13.49 -19.63 7.95
CA ASP A 475 13.63 -21.09 8.01
C ASP A 475 15.07 -21.56 8.29
N ALA A 476 15.52 -21.40 9.54
CA ALA A 476 16.82 -21.95 9.99
C ALA A 476 16.81 -23.49 10.12
N GLY A 477 15.76 -24.16 9.60
CA GLY A 477 15.55 -25.59 9.75
C GLY A 477 15.53 -26.03 11.22
N GLY A 478 16.04 -27.23 11.49
CA GLY A 478 16.07 -27.81 12.84
C GLY A 478 16.92 -27.07 13.86
N GLN A 479 17.62 -25.98 13.51
CA GLN A 479 18.32 -25.13 14.49
C GLN A 479 17.34 -24.31 15.33
N GLU A 480 16.22 -23.89 14.75
CA GLU A 480 15.19 -23.13 15.47
C GLU A 480 14.51 -24.00 16.52
N ASP A 481 14.20 -25.25 16.19
CA ASP A 481 13.65 -26.23 17.14
C ASP A 481 14.61 -26.49 18.30
N LYS A 482 15.92 -26.64 18.02
CA LYS A 482 16.95 -26.82 19.06
C LYS A 482 17.08 -25.60 19.96
N PHE A 483 17.06 -24.39 19.38
CA PHE A 483 17.13 -23.14 20.12
C PHE A 483 15.96 -23.01 21.10
N PHE A 484 14.73 -23.29 20.66
CA PHE A 484 13.56 -23.25 21.53
C PHE A 484 13.49 -24.41 22.53
N ALA A 485 14.04 -25.58 22.20
CA ALA A 485 14.11 -26.73 23.10
C ALA A 485 15.01 -26.49 24.34
N LEU A 486 15.88 -25.48 24.31
CA LEU A 486 16.71 -25.10 25.45
C LEU A 486 15.90 -24.52 26.62
N GLY A 487 14.63 -24.16 26.42
CA GLY A 487 13.71 -23.75 27.49
C GLY A 487 14.06 -22.43 28.17
N SER A 488 14.85 -21.57 27.51
CA SER A 488 15.16 -20.25 28.03
C SER A 488 13.93 -19.34 28.03
N SER A 489 13.71 -18.61 29.12
CA SER A 489 12.60 -17.66 29.27
C SER A 489 12.90 -16.28 28.68
N SER A 490 14.15 -16.01 28.28
CA SER A 490 14.56 -14.70 27.76
C SER A 490 15.69 -14.82 26.73
N SER A 491 15.66 -13.97 25.71
CA SER A 491 16.69 -13.89 24.67
C SER A 491 17.12 -12.43 24.45
N ILE A 492 18.34 -12.25 23.96
CA ILE A 492 18.86 -10.95 23.56
C ILE A 492 19.35 -10.96 22.11
N TYR A 493 19.38 -9.78 21.50
CA TYR A 493 20.01 -9.58 20.20
C TYR A 493 21.46 -9.14 20.35
N ALA A 494 22.37 -9.78 19.61
CA ALA A 494 23.79 -9.45 19.57
C ALA A 494 24.34 -9.54 18.13
N PHE A 495 25.32 -8.70 17.83
CA PHE A 495 25.98 -8.57 16.54
C PHE A 495 27.26 -9.41 16.49
N HIS A 496 27.43 -10.16 15.41
CA HIS A 496 28.66 -10.88 15.10
C HIS A 496 29.28 -10.32 13.81
N GLY A 497 30.47 -9.73 13.96
CA GLY A 497 31.26 -9.21 12.85
C GLY A 497 32.15 -10.30 12.26
N THR A 498 32.13 -10.47 10.93
CA THR A 498 32.92 -11.49 10.24
C THR A 498 33.23 -11.06 8.82
N LYS A 499 34.22 -11.71 8.20
CA LYS A 499 34.51 -11.53 6.77
C LYS A 499 33.33 -12.05 5.94
N SER A 500 32.99 -11.37 4.84
CA SER A 500 31.82 -11.76 4.04
C SER A 500 31.94 -13.13 3.37
N GLU A 501 33.15 -13.66 3.16
CA GLU A 501 33.41 -15.05 2.75
C GLU A 501 32.87 -16.10 3.76
N ASN A 502 32.89 -15.78 5.05
CA ASN A 502 32.36 -16.66 6.10
C ASN A 502 30.83 -16.70 6.12
N MET A 503 30.18 -15.67 5.58
CA MET A 503 28.72 -15.54 5.60
C MET A 503 28.02 -16.68 4.85
N PHE A 504 28.66 -17.25 3.83
CA PHE A 504 28.14 -18.42 3.12
C PHE A 504 28.00 -19.63 4.06
N SER A 505 29.05 -19.95 4.83
CA SER A 505 29.03 -21.04 5.81
C SER A 505 28.07 -20.76 6.97
N ILE A 506 27.99 -19.50 7.42
CA ILE A 506 27.12 -19.09 8.52
C ILE A 506 25.64 -19.19 8.14
N LEU A 507 25.27 -18.80 6.92
CA LEU A 507 23.89 -18.99 6.45
C LEU A 507 23.52 -20.47 6.35
N GLN A 508 24.49 -21.33 6.06
CA GLN A 508 24.23 -22.74 5.85
C GLN A 508 24.12 -23.54 7.14
N HIS A 509 24.98 -23.25 8.12
CA HIS A 509 25.11 -24.07 9.34
C HIS A 509 24.91 -23.30 10.64
N GLY A 510 24.63 -21.99 10.55
CA GLY A 510 24.67 -21.10 11.70
C GLY A 510 26.11 -20.80 12.15
N LEU A 511 26.22 -20.19 13.33
CA LEU A 511 27.51 -19.91 13.96
C LEU A 511 28.01 -21.16 14.68
N ILE A 512 29.08 -21.77 14.14
CA ILE A 512 29.70 -22.97 14.73
C ILE A 512 30.96 -22.57 15.49
N ASN A 513 30.98 -22.86 16.80
CA ASN A 513 32.10 -22.51 17.68
C ASN A 513 33.44 -23.11 17.19
N ASN A 514 33.43 -24.38 16.76
CA ASN A 514 34.63 -25.10 16.30
C ASN A 514 35.26 -24.55 15.00
N LEU A 515 34.61 -23.61 14.32
CA LEU A 515 35.14 -22.94 13.13
C LEU A 515 35.76 -21.57 13.44
N ASN A 516 35.72 -21.12 14.70
CA ASN A 516 36.29 -19.85 15.12
C ASN A 516 37.79 -19.98 15.37
N GLU A 517 38.62 -19.39 14.50
CA GLU A 517 40.09 -19.48 14.58
C GLU A 517 40.71 -18.58 15.68
N ARG A 518 39.91 -17.78 16.38
CA ARG A 518 40.38 -16.82 17.39
C ARG A 518 39.71 -17.06 18.74
N ALA A 519 40.49 -17.50 19.73
CA ALA A 519 40.06 -17.68 21.12
C ALA A 519 40.82 -16.71 22.05
N ALA A 520 40.76 -15.41 21.77
CA ALA A 520 41.51 -14.41 22.55
C ALA A 520 41.11 -14.39 24.04
N PHE A 521 39.85 -14.72 24.36
CA PHE A 521 39.26 -14.65 25.71
C PHE A 521 38.55 -15.96 26.13
N GLY A 522 38.91 -17.08 25.48
CA GLY A 522 38.31 -18.40 25.71
C GLY A 522 37.67 -19.01 24.44
N GLU A 523 37.32 -20.29 24.52
CA GLU A 523 36.58 -20.99 23.45
C GLU A 523 35.13 -20.50 23.41
N GLY A 524 34.61 -20.18 22.23
CA GLY A 524 33.24 -19.69 22.04
C GLY A 524 33.07 -18.84 20.77
N THR A 525 31.82 -18.67 20.35
CA THR A 525 31.40 -17.66 19.37
C THR A 525 31.28 -16.30 20.05
N TYR A 526 32.00 -15.31 19.51
CA TYR A 526 32.05 -13.95 20.03
C TYR A 526 30.98 -13.08 19.35
N LEU A 527 30.08 -12.52 20.14
CA LEU A 527 29.11 -11.51 19.71
C LEU A 527 29.27 -10.24 20.54
N SER A 528 28.66 -9.13 20.12
CA SER A 528 28.62 -7.89 20.87
C SER A 528 27.24 -7.24 20.82
N THR A 529 26.82 -6.60 21.90
CA THR A 529 25.60 -5.75 21.90
C THR A 529 25.84 -4.41 21.20
N GLU A 530 27.08 -4.09 20.88
CA GLU A 530 27.49 -2.84 20.22
C GLU A 530 27.91 -3.10 18.77
N ILE A 531 27.20 -2.46 17.84
CA ILE A 531 27.44 -2.67 16.40
C ILE A 531 28.82 -2.19 15.94
N ASP A 532 29.37 -1.16 16.60
CA ASP A 532 30.68 -0.58 16.27
C ASP A 532 31.80 -1.59 16.51
N VAL A 533 31.65 -2.43 17.53
CA VAL A 533 32.58 -3.52 17.82
C VAL A 533 32.50 -4.57 16.71
N ALA A 534 31.30 -4.98 16.31
CA ALA A 534 31.11 -5.94 15.22
C ALA A 534 31.64 -5.39 13.88
N LEU A 535 31.47 -4.10 13.59
CA LEU A 535 32.01 -3.45 12.40
C LEU A 535 33.54 -3.53 12.33
N GLY A 536 34.23 -3.50 13.49
CA GLY A 536 35.68 -3.69 13.57
C GLY A 536 36.17 -5.05 13.07
N PHE A 537 35.30 -6.08 13.06
CA PHE A 537 35.59 -7.42 12.57
C PHE A 537 34.99 -7.74 11.19
N ALA A 538 34.32 -6.77 10.55
CA ALA A 538 33.65 -6.92 9.25
C ALA A 538 34.36 -6.09 8.16
N PRO A 539 35.46 -6.58 7.56
CA PRO A 539 36.17 -5.87 6.51
C PRO A 539 35.34 -5.74 5.22
N SER A 540 35.59 -4.67 4.47
CA SER A 540 34.97 -4.43 3.17
C SER A 540 35.49 -5.42 2.13
N GLN A 541 34.58 -6.12 1.45
CA GLN A 541 34.89 -7.08 0.41
C GLN A 541 34.38 -6.59 -0.94
N ARG A 542 35.21 -6.68 -1.99
CA ARG A 542 34.81 -6.28 -3.34
C ARG A 542 33.77 -7.23 -3.90
N VAL A 543 32.73 -6.68 -4.50
CA VAL A 543 31.70 -7.41 -5.23
C VAL A 543 31.31 -6.61 -6.47
N ARG A 544 30.51 -7.22 -7.35
CA ARG A 544 29.95 -6.54 -8.52
C ARG A 544 28.48 -6.91 -8.66
N ILE A 545 27.63 -6.25 -7.88
CA ILE A 545 26.18 -6.53 -7.87
C ILE A 545 25.45 -5.36 -8.53
N PRO A 546 24.71 -5.57 -9.64
CA PRO A 546 23.87 -4.53 -10.22
C PRO A 546 22.66 -4.27 -9.32
N LEU A 547 22.47 -3.03 -8.88
CA LEU A 547 21.38 -2.62 -8.00
C LEU A 547 20.78 -1.28 -8.47
N GLY A 548 19.57 -1.32 -9.06
CA GLY A 548 18.78 -0.10 -9.33
C GLY A 548 19.51 0.99 -10.12
N GLY A 549 20.27 0.63 -11.16
CA GLY A 549 21.08 1.58 -11.94
C GLY A 549 22.41 1.99 -11.31
N LYS A 550 22.81 1.34 -10.21
CA LYS A 550 24.15 1.41 -9.63
C LYS A 550 24.81 0.03 -9.70
N ILE A 551 26.13 -0.01 -9.62
CA ILE A 551 26.89 -1.25 -9.40
C ILE A 551 27.46 -1.15 -7.99
N VAL A 552 27.03 -2.05 -7.12
CA VAL A 552 27.64 -2.25 -5.81
C VAL A 552 29.05 -2.80 -6.02
N THR A 553 30.04 -2.09 -5.51
CA THR A 553 31.47 -2.40 -5.68
C THR A 553 32.08 -3.08 -4.47
N SER A 554 31.48 -2.91 -3.30
CA SER A 554 31.92 -3.54 -2.07
C SER A 554 30.76 -3.75 -1.11
N ILE A 555 30.86 -4.79 -0.29
CA ILE A 555 29.93 -5.11 0.79
C ILE A 555 30.68 -5.36 2.09
N ARG A 556 30.01 -5.06 3.22
CA ARG A 556 30.31 -5.58 4.55
C ARG A 556 29.07 -6.26 5.09
N THR A 557 29.25 -7.36 5.79
CA THR A 557 28.14 -8.16 6.32
C THR A 557 28.31 -8.37 7.81
N ILE A 558 27.26 -8.07 8.58
CA ILE A 558 27.19 -8.35 10.02
C ILE A 558 26.04 -9.31 10.26
N ALA A 559 26.29 -10.37 11.04
CA ALA A 559 25.24 -11.26 11.51
C ALA A 559 24.58 -10.64 12.74
N LEU A 560 23.25 -10.49 12.71
CA LEU A 560 22.43 -10.16 13.86
C LEU A 560 21.78 -11.44 14.37
N CYS A 561 22.18 -11.84 15.56
CA CYS A 561 21.83 -13.10 16.15
C CYS A 561 20.96 -12.90 17.38
N GLU A 562 20.07 -13.86 17.60
CA GLU A 562 19.33 -14.01 18.85
C GLU A 562 20.07 -15.04 19.71
N VAL A 563 20.32 -14.69 20.97
CA VAL A 563 21.08 -15.50 21.93
C VAL A 563 20.19 -15.80 23.13
N ALA A 564 20.07 -17.08 23.48
CA ALA A 564 19.31 -17.52 24.65
C ALA A 564 20.05 -17.16 25.94
N GLU A 565 19.36 -16.52 26.89
CA GLU A 565 19.94 -16.19 28.19
C GLU A 565 19.78 -17.34 29.19
N ASN A 566 20.62 -17.35 30.23
CA ASN A 566 20.56 -18.33 31.32
C ASN A 566 20.72 -19.81 30.90
N VAL A 567 21.28 -20.06 29.72
CA VAL A 567 21.56 -21.41 29.22
C VAL A 567 23.04 -21.77 29.43
N LYS A 568 23.31 -23.04 29.73
CA LYS A 568 24.67 -23.56 29.86
C LYS A 568 25.49 -23.27 28.59
N GLY A 569 26.68 -22.69 28.77
CA GLY A 569 27.58 -22.34 27.67
C GLY A 569 27.43 -20.91 27.16
N VAL A 570 26.51 -20.11 27.70
CA VAL A 570 26.43 -18.67 27.39
C VAL A 570 27.03 -17.87 28.54
N LYS A 571 28.04 -17.05 28.24
CA LYS A 571 28.71 -16.19 29.22
C LYS A 571 28.57 -14.72 28.82
N PHE A 572 27.97 -13.96 29.73
CA PHE A 572 27.95 -12.51 29.70
C PHE A 572 29.07 -11.99 30.59
N GLN A 573 29.98 -11.18 30.07
CA GLN A 573 31.00 -10.56 30.90
C GLN A 573 30.39 -9.32 31.58
N LYS A 574 30.16 -9.39 32.89
CA LYS A 574 29.83 -8.25 33.75
C LYS A 574 30.94 -8.05 34.79
N GLU A 575 31.17 -6.79 35.14
CA GLU A 575 32.25 -6.28 35.99
C GLU A 575 32.72 -7.23 37.10
N SER A 576 33.99 -7.62 37.05
CA SER A 576 34.77 -7.81 38.27
C SER A 576 36.24 -7.45 38.02
N SER A 577 36.78 -6.77 39.02
CA SER A 577 38.09 -6.15 39.15
C SER A 577 39.28 -7.03 38.76
N SER A 578 40.30 -6.34 38.22
CA SER A 578 41.71 -6.74 38.05
C SER A 578 42.08 -7.63 36.86
N SER A 579 42.75 -7.00 35.89
CA SER A 579 43.76 -7.57 34.97
C SER A 579 43.33 -8.34 33.71
N SER A 580 42.41 -7.82 32.91
CA SER A 580 42.42 -8.16 31.46
C SER A 580 41.93 -7.01 30.57
N ASP A 581 42.68 -6.77 29.50
CA ASP A 581 42.56 -5.67 28.52
C ASP A 581 41.39 -5.90 27.53
N THR A 582 40.15 -6.09 28.03
CA THR A 582 38.98 -6.43 27.20
C THR A 582 37.78 -5.48 27.36
N PRO A 583 37.20 -4.96 26.25
CA PRO A 583 36.02 -4.10 26.28
C PRO A 583 34.74 -4.76 26.83
N GLN A 584 33.86 -3.95 27.43
CA GLN A 584 32.69 -4.34 28.24
C GLN A 584 31.47 -4.91 27.49
N THR A 585 31.57 -5.20 26.19
CA THR A 585 30.39 -5.36 25.29
C THR A 585 30.26 -6.74 24.66
N TYR A 586 31.01 -7.75 25.10
CA TYR A 586 31.07 -9.07 24.48
C TYR A 586 30.15 -10.11 25.14
N VAL A 587 29.54 -10.94 24.29
CA VAL A 587 28.78 -12.14 24.65
C VAL A 587 29.51 -13.33 24.05
N ILE A 588 29.89 -14.31 24.88
CA ILE A 588 30.61 -15.51 24.44
C ILE A 588 29.66 -16.70 24.52
N VAL A 589 29.41 -17.35 23.39
CA VAL A 589 28.49 -18.49 23.28
C VAL A 589 29.27 -19.75 22.91
N GLN A 590 29.36 -20.69 23.84
CA GLN A 590 30.03 -21.99 23.68
C GLN A 590 29.09 -23.08 23.18
N ASN A 591 27.78 -22.91 23.41
CA ASN A 591 26.75 -23.81 22.95
C ASN A 591 26.15 -23.27 21.64
N ASP A 592 26.45 -23.91 20.52
CA ASP A 592 25.99 -23.52 19.18
C ASP A 592 24.45 -23.51 19.07
N ASP A 593 23.75 -24.33 19.87
CA ASP A 593 22.30 -24.36 19.90
C ASP A 593 21.70 -23.14 20.64
N ALA A 594 22.50 -22.41 21.41
CA ALA A 594 22.06 -21.23 22.17
C ALA A 594 22.18 -19.90 21.40
N VAL A 595 22.53 -19.96 20.11
CA VAL A 595 22.59 -18.79 19.22
C VAL A 595 21.99 -19.12 17.86
N ILE A 596 21.17 -18.21 17.34
CA ILE A 596 20.54 -18.36 16.02
C ILE A 596 20.70 -17.07 15.21
N LEU A 597 21.00 -17.21 13.92
CA LEU A 597 21.05 -16.08 12.99
C LEU A 597 19.63 -15.67 12.60
N ARG A 598 19.26 -14.41 12.86
CA ARG A 598 17.95 -13.86 12.47
C ARG A 598 18.04 -12.94 11.27
N HIS A 599 19.06 -12.08 11.25
CA HIS A 599 19.23 -11.11 10.17
C HIS A 599 20.69 -10.97 9.74
N VAL A 600 20.89 -10.62 8.47
CA VAL A 600 22.18 -10.18 7.94
C VAL A 600 22.07 -8.69 7.61
N LEU A 601 22.91 -7.89 8.25
CA LEU A 601 23.02 -6.46 7.98
C LEU A 601 24.09 -6.25 6.91
N VAL A 602 23.71 -5.59 5.82
CA VAL A 602 24.58 -5.36 4.67
C VAL A 602 24.85 -3.86 4.55
N TYR A 603 26.13 -3.52 4.50
CA TYR A 603 26.63 -2.19 4.17
C TYR A 603 27.30 -2.26 2.82
N TYR A 604 27.08 -1.28 1.94
CA TYR A 604 27.63 -1.36 0.60
C TYR A 604 28.07 -0.02 0.00
N ASP A 605 29.15 -0.06 -0.77
CA ASP A 605 29.56 1.07 -1.61
C ASP A 605 29.08 0.81 -3.04
N SER A 606 28.65 1.86 -3.75
CA SER A 606 28.15 1.72 -5.11
C SER A 606 28.59 2.85 -6.02
N ILE A 607 28.78 2.52 -7.30
CA ILE A 607 29.07 3.47 -8.38
C ILE A 607 27.83 3.60 -9.26
N GLY A 608 27.40 4.83 -9.55
CA GLY A 608 26.26 5.08 -10.45
C GLY A 608 26.57 4.66 -11.89
N THR A 609 25.64 3.94 -12.53
CA THR A 609 25.71 3.70 -13.98
C THR A 609 24.93 4.81 -14.70
N SER A 610 25.66 5.70 -15.38
CA SER A 610 25.10 6.89 -16.03
C SER A 610 24.17 6.60 -17.23
N SER A 611 23.83 5.33 -17.54
CA SER A 611 23.17 4.98 -18.81
C SER A 611 21.75 4.41 -18.72
N TYR A 612 21.28 3.95 -17.56
CA TYR A 612 19.95 3.31 -17.49
C TYR A 612 18.79 4.32 -17.47
N SER A 613 18.95 5.50 -16.87
CA SER A 613 17.90 6.54 -16.88
C SER A 613 17.76 7.20 -18.24
N VAL A 614 18.84 7.30 -19.02
CA VAL A 614 18.84 7.93 -20.33
C VAL A 614 18.24 6.99 -21.38
N PHE A 615 18.58 5.69 -21.38
CA PHE A 615 18.00 4.76 -22.36
C PHE A 615 16.50 4.49 -22.10
N THR A 616 16.07 4.43 -20.84
CA THR A 616 14.63 4.33 -20.50
C THR A 616 13.90 5.64 -20.77
N SER A 617 14.49 6.79 -20.46
CA SER A 617 13.90 8.08 -20.82
C SER A 617 13.87 8.28 -22.33
N ILE A 618 14.85 7.81 -23.10
CA ILE A 618 14.84 7.85 -24.57
C ILE A 618 13.84 6.86 -25.13
N PHE A 619 13.74 5.63 -24.60
CA PHE A 619 12.75 4.63 -25.03
C PHE A 619 11.33 5.12 -24.74
N TRP A 620 11.06 5.64 -23.54
CA TRP A 620 9.75 6.19 -23.19
C TRP A 620 9.47 7.55 -23.83
N ALA A 621 10.48 8.39 -24.04
CA ALA A 621 10.35 9.59 -24.85
C ALA A 621 10.10 9.26 -26.32
N SER A 622 10.65 8.16 -26.85
CA SER A 622 10.38 7.70 -28.23
C SER A 622 9.07 6.93 -28.36
N VAL A 623 8.59 6.24 -27.32
CA VAL A 623 7.22 5.73 -27.23
C VAL A 623 6.21 6.88 -27.09
N PHE A 624 6.52 7.89 -26.28
CA PHE A 624 5.73 9.12 -26.16
C PHE A 624 5.76 9.93 -27.46
N LEU A 625 6.92 10.05 -28.13
CA LEU A 625 7.04 10.66 -29.44
C LEU A 625 6.29 9.83 -30.49
N PHE A 626 6.32 8.50 -30.43
CA PHE A 626 5.61 7.63 -31.36
C PHE A 626 4.09 7.75 -31.18
N ILE A 627 3.61 7.75 -29.93
CA ILE A 627 2.20 7.99 -29.60
C ILE A 627 1.80 9.42 -29.94
N ALA A 628 2.67 10.41 -29.70
CA ALA A 628 2.42 11.81 -30.05
C ALA A 628 2.45 12.03 -31.57
N ILE A 629 3.35 11.39 -32.32
CA ILE A 629 3.41 11.41 -33.78
C ILE A 629 2.21 10.67 -34.37
N ILE A 630 1.77 9.54 -33.81
CA ILE A 630 0.52 8.87 -34.20
C ILE A 630 -0.68 9.76 -33.88
N SER A 631 -0.70 10.42 -32.73
CA SER A 631 -1.77 11.34 -32.31
C SER A 631 -1.80 12.61 -33.18
N VAL A 632 -0.65 13.15 -33.56
CA VAL A 632 -0.50 14.31 -34.46
C VAL A 632 -0.81 13.92 -35.90
N LYS A 633 -0.43 12.71 -36.35
CA LYS A 633 -0.80 12.16 -37.67
C LYS A 633 -2.30 11.90 -37.75
N TRP A 634 -2.92 11.37 -36.69
CA TRP A 634 -4.38 11.24 -36.55
C TRP A 634 -5.09 12.59 -36.48
N LEU A 635 -4.52 13.59 -35.81
CA LEU A 635 -5.04 14.96 -35.78
C LEU A 635 -4.89 15.65 -37.14
N ARG A 636 -3.84 15.36 -37.90
CA ARG A 636 -3.61 15.87 -39.26
C ARG A 636 -4.52 15.20 -40.29
N GLU A 637 -4.78 13.90 -40.17
CA GLU A 637 -5.79 13.19 -40.97
C GLU A 637 -7.22 13.67 -40.63
N ALA A 638 -7.50 13.96 -39.35
CA ALA A 638 -8.76 14.61 -38.94
C ALA A 638 -8.89 16.07 -39.41
N ALA A 639 -7.78 16.78 -39.63
CA ALA A 639 -7.77 18.13 -40.20
C ALA A 639 -7.93 18.12 -41.73
N ILE A 640 -7.35 17.14 -42.44
CA ILE A 640 -7.52 16.95 -43.89
C ILE A 640 -8.97 16.60 -44.24
N LEU A 641 -9.65 15.82 -43.39
CA LEU A 641 -11.09 15.54 -43.49
C LEU A 641 -11.97 16.79 -43.29
N LYS A 642 -11.50 17.82 -42.58
CA LYS A 642 -12.22 19.10 -42.45
C LYS A 642 -12.15 19.97 -43.71
N THR A 643 -11.08 19.88 -44.48
CA THR A 643 -10.91 20.57 -45.78
C THR A 643 -11.54 19.84 -46.96
N PHE A 644 -11.89 18.56 -46.82
CA PHE A 644 -12.59 17.79 -47.85
C PHE A 644 -14.13 17.89 -47.73
N PHE A 645 -14.62 18.41 -46.60
CA PHE A 645 -16.05 18.57 -46.28
C PHE A 645 -16.45 20.03 -45.94
N SER A 646 -15.57 21.00 -46.22
CA SER A 646 -15.92 22.41 -46.42
C SER A 646 -15.92 22.70 -47.90
#